data_AF-A0ABD6EML4-F1
#
_entry.id   AF-A0ABD6EML4-F1
#
_cell.length_a   1.000
_cell.length_b   1.000
_cell.length_c   1.000
_cell.angle_alpha   90.00
_cell.angle_beta   90.00
_cell.angle_gamma   90.00
#
_symmetry.space_group_name_H-M   'P 1'
#
loop_
_entity.id
_entity.type
_entity.pdbx_description
1 polymer ?
#
loop_
_entity_poly.entity_id
_entity_poly.type
_entity_poly.pdbx_seq_one_letter_code
_entity_poly.pdbx_strand_id
1 'polypeptide(L)'
;MRLRNTAVIKIFRQFGLNRALFMAALELSAIEQYLRNIRQQLKFLNQCKKQSLVPSFIFYSTSHLFYGVKGIDSYIEQLQRRMLYTEIRLLRSKIFRTTERISKARTNVEKMCGPSVWLRVHSTITHTAGLVEESSRRRLIRKFKHLRYISNRRKFYLSRSKNSAQFPRTHCTHIKHVTDRPINNSNNNRNNNSNAPQKVHHSVENKTTRVTCIGEVSLNQDCIDVLSLGPSFSPSLSVNKNLTQTINVAFCSAIYRLRCRHHSSSTAPTVNDLQTHLSTCAPFPRSHLSIPQPVDEFEGIVSSISHELNQFVNSFTSKRRNIHNNLSKPHRDALKELSEKVRNHEIRISTSDKGGEFTVYPLLLDKEIGLLHLSDTSTYSLIRKRDVIKKAVQEINSAIRQLAVSGCLRSNLAKRITTSNPSTPILYTLIKTHKPDFSPTSTDAAAFKVRPIISSCGGPTDKLSWFLSQILSPLLQAVPSHLSNTAAFLERLGSIPESATYKPYVYASFDVVSLYTNMDCGRAIESLQFFLAQNESITVRAGLTSKQITELVDICLRANYFSFAGTFYQQIRGVAMGNRLAPILAVLYMGYLEARSIHCNPHLYLRYIDDIFVCVDSEEALQNLFYQINSSDPNITLTIERPSKNWLPFLNTEITCKDNRFYTRWFKKPASKSILLHRSSAHSAALKHNVITNFNRTAKLITTAPSEINHTSELVSNVLRNNGYGYDTQLYLKQWNRPSSHKESPITITVPFISQYFTNSLTRIINKYPLPLKIATTPPPNLYRILVRNRTHDTLCYNSKKCIICPQGKEGDCCRKGVVYSIKCKTCSVEYIGETGRPLHVRFNEHMLSLLSPTRPCYIDKPLARHSMEKHKGKPFPVSICMEKVVIRPIDRKLAEASLIKLRNPKLNNKSEMVETLRLLPQDIQHLPTDKHPSLSPYRSFS
;
A
#
# COMPACT_ATOMS: atom_id res chain seq x y z
N MET A 1 -26.81 13.39 19.68
CA MET A 1 -27.04 14.22 20.88
C MET A 1 -27.33 13.26 22.02
N ARG A 2 -26.63 13.34 23.15
CA ARG A 2 -26.93 12.49 24.32
C ARG A 2 -27.79 13.30 25.30
N LEU A 3 -28.71 12.65 26.01
CA LEU A 3 -29.47 13.27 27.09
C LEU A 3 -28.52 13.82 28.15
N ARG A 4 -28.78 15.05 28.62
CA ARG A 4 -27.97 15.68 29.67
C ARG A 4 -28.47 15.37 31.07
N ASN A 5 -29.69 14.86 31.18
CA ASN A 5 -30.29 14.37 32.40
C ASN A 5 -30.82 12.94 32.16
N THR A 6 -30.30 11.97 32.92
CA THR A 6 -30.65 10.55 32.80
C THR A 6 -31.97 10.18 33.49
N ALA A 7 -32.55 11.07 34.31
CA ALA A 7 -33.82 10.85 34.99
C ALA A 7 -35.00 10.68 34.01
N VAL A 8 -34.94 11.30 32.83
CA VAL A 8 -35.95 11.19 31.77
C VAL A 8 -36.13 9.75 31.31
N ILE A 9 -35.05 8.98 31.25
CA ILE A 9 -35.07 7.58 30.81
C ILE A 9 -35.86 6.73 31.81
N LYS A 10 -35.72 7.01 33.12
CA LYS A 10 -36.46 6.30 34.17
C LYS A 10 -37.95 6.61 34.12
N ILE A 11 -38.32 7.89 33.93
CA ILE A 11 -39.72 8.33 33.85
C ILE A 11 -40.41 7.79 32.58
N PHE A 12 -39.75 7.83 31.42
CA PHE A 12 -40.31 7.29 30.18
C PHE A 12 -40.52 5.77 30.20
N ARG A 13 -39.72 5.04 30.99
CA ARG A 13 -39.93 3.60 31.20
C ARG A 13 -41.20 3.30 32.00
N GLN A 14 -41.64 4.21 32.87
CA GLN A 14 -42.87 4.07 33.66
C GLN A 14 -44.15 4.35 32.84
N PHE A 15 -44.03 4.93 31.64
CA PHE A 15 -45.17 5.26 30.76
C PHE A 15 -45.60 4.10 29.84
N GLY A 16 -44.97 2.92 29.93
CA GLY A 16 -45.37 1.76 29.11
C GLY A 16 -45.22 1.96 27.60
N LEU A 17 -44.31 2.83 27.17
CA LEU A 17 -44.13 3.17 25.76
C LEU A 17 -43.54 1.99 24.97
N ASN A 18 -44.06 1.72 23.77
CA ASN A 18 -43.44 0.76 22.86
C ASN A 18 -42.03 1.23 22.42
N ARG A 19 -41.20 0.30 21.93
CA ARG A 19 -39.78 0.58 21.62
C ARG A 19 -39.59 1.74 20.63
N ALA A 20 -40.47 1.89 19.65
CA ALA A 20 -40.38 2.95 18.64
C ALA A 20 -40.73 4.33 19.22
N LEU A 21 -41.84 4.44 19.95
CA LEU A 21 -42.28 5.66 20.62
C LEU A 21 -41.30 6.08 21.73
N PHE A 22 -40.75 5.11 22.47
CA PHE A 22 -39.72 5.35 23.48
C PHE A 22 -38.47 6.00 22.88
N MET A 23 -37.96 5.47 21.77
CA MET A 23 -36.79 6.04 21.10
C MET A 23 -37.06 7.42 20.50
N ALA A 24 -38.25 7.62 19.91
CA ALA A 24 -38.66 8.92 19.37
C ALA A 24 -38.82 10.00 20.47
N ALA A 25 -39.40 9.63 21.62
CA ALA A 25 -39.53 10.52 22.78
C ALA A 25 -38.16 10.88 23.40
N LEU A 26 -37.23 9.92 23.46
CA LEU A 26 -35.85 10.17 23.91
C LEU A 26 -35.10 11.10 22.97
N GLU A 27 -35.27 10.94 21.66
CA GLU A 27 -34.67 11.84 20.66
C GLU A 27 -35.23 13.26 20.80
N LEU A 28 -36.56 13.42 20.86
CA LEU A 28 -37.21 14.72 21.07
C LEU A 28 -36.73 15.39 22.35
N SER A 29 -36.66 14.64 23.46
CA SER A 29 -36.16 15.14 24.75
C SER A 29 -34.69 15.61 24.69
N ALA A 30 -33.83 14.84 24.00
CA ALA A 30 -32.43 15.22 23.85
C ALA A 30 -32.24 16.49 23.03
N ILE A 31 -33.05 16.68 21.98
CA ILE A 31 -32.99 17.87 21.11
C ILE A 31 -33.53 19.11 21.86
N GLU A 32 -34.64 18.98 22.58
CA GLU A 32 -35.23 20.04 23.43
C GLU A 32 -34.24 20.53 24.52
N GLN A 33 -33.63 19.61 25.26
CA GLN A 33 -32.59 19.93 26.27
C GLN A 33 -31.38 20.64 25.64
N TYR A 34 -30.98 20.21 24.44
CA TYR A 34 -29.87 20.81 23.72
C TYR A 34 -30.19 22.23 23.25
N LEU A 35 -31.40 22.47 22.72
CA LEU A 35 -31.85 23.79 22.29
C LEU A 35 -31.84 24.80 23.45
N ARG A 36 -32.44 24.43 24.59
CA ARG A 36 -32.48 25.32 25.77
C ARG A 36 -31.08 25.66 26.28
N ASN A 37 -30.17 24.69 26.29
CA ASN A 37 -28.78 24.96 26.63
C ASN A 37 -28.08 25.94 25.66
N ILE A 38 -28.27 25.77 24.34
CA ILE A 38 -27.67 26.69 23.36
C ILE A 38 -28.25 28.10 23.51
N ARG A 39 -29.56 28.24 23.76
CA ARG A 39 -30.18 29.55 24.02
C ARG A 39 -29.54 30.26 25.22
N GLN A 40 -29.23 29.53 26.29
CA GLN A 40 -28.52 30.09 27.44
C GLN A 40 -27.06 30.47 27.12
N GLN A 41 -26.35 29.68 26.30
CA GLN A 41 -25.02 30.04 25.80
C GLN A 41 -25.04 31.31 24.94
N LEU A 42 -26.04 31.46 24.08
CA LEU A 42 -26.24 32.68 23.29
C LEU A 42 -26.53 33.90 24.18
N LYS A 43 -27.38 33.76 25.20
CA LYS A 43 -27.62 34.82 26.20
C LYS A 43 -26.32 35.24 26.89
N PHE A 44 -25.49 34.29 27.30
CA PHE A 44 -24.17 34.54 27.87
C PHE A 44 -23.23 35.29 26.91
N LEU A 45 -23.08 34.84 25.66
CA LEU A 45 -22.21 35.51 24.70
C LEU A 45 -22.71 36.92 24.32
N ASN A 46 -24.04 37.12 24.25
CA ASN A 46 -24.61 38.45 24.04
C ASN A 46 -24.35 39.39 25.24
N GLN A 47 -24.37 38.88 26.47
CA GLN A 47 -23.98 39.65 27.66
C GLN A 47 -22.47 39.99 27.63
N CYS A 48 -21.62 39.04 27.24
CA CYS A 48 -20.19 39.28 27.03
C CYS A 48 -19.97 40.37 25.96
N LYS A 49 -20.69 40.31 24.84
CA LYS A 49 -20.67 41.34 23.80
C LYS A 49 -21.09 42.71 24.34
N LYS A 50 -22.18 42.80 25.11
CA LYS A 50 -22.71 44.07 25.65
C LYS A 50 -21.73 44.75 26.62
N GLN A 51 -20.96 43.97 27.38
CA GLN A 51 -19.98 44.48 28.35
C GLN A 51 -18.54 44.46 27.84
N SER A 52 -18.31 44.23 26.54
CA SER A 52 -16.98 44.11 25.93
C SER A 52 -16.05 43.11 26.65
N LEU A 53 -16.62 42.03 27.17
CA LEU A 53 -15.89 40.95 27.84
C LEU A 53 -15.58 39.84 26.83
N VAL A 54 -14.36 39.31 26.86
CA VAL A 54 -13.95 38.18 26.03
C VAL A 54 -14.05 36.89 26.86
N PRO A 55 -14.86 35.90 26.45
CA PRO A 55 -14.94 34.61 27.12
C PRO A 55 -13.57 33.90 27.17
N SER A 56 -13.28 33.19 28.25
CA SER A 56 -11.95 32.57 28.48
C SER A 56 -11.51 31.65 27.35
N PHE A 57 -12.42 30.91 26.71
CA PHE A 57 -12.07 30.02 25.60
C PHE A 57 -11.59 30.79 24.35
N ILE A 58 -12.12 31.99 24.10
CA ILE A 58 -11.63 32.88 23.03
C ILE A 58 -10.29 33.49 23.44
N PHE A 59 -10.17 33.89 24.71
CA PHE A 59 -8.92 34.43 25.23
C PHE A 59 -7.76 33.41 25.13
N TYR A 60 -7.95 32.17 25.61
CA TYR A 60 -6.93 31.11 25.53
C TYR A 60 -6.59 30.71 24.09
N SER A 61 -7.55 30.77 23.16
CA SER A 61 -7.26 30.54 21.74
C SER A 61 -6.40 31.64 21.10
N THR A 62 -6.17 32.75 21.80
CA THR A 62 -5.34 33.88 21.33
C THR A 62 -4.16 34.18 22.25
N SER A 63 -3.98 33.44 23.35
CA SER A 63 -2.99 33.76 24.39
C SER A 63 -1.53 33.45 24.00
N HIS A 64 -1.31 32.75 22.89
CA HIS A 64 0.01 32.46 22.33
C HIS A 64 0.47 33.51 21.30
N LEU A 65 -0.38 34.49 20.98
CA LEU A 65 -0.02 35.61 20.11
C LEU A 65 0.73 36.67 20.96
N PHE A 66 1.88 37.15 20.46
CA PHE A 66 2.82 38.04 21.17
C PHE A 66 2.10 39.21 21.88
N TYR A 67 2.07 39.17 23.21
CA TYR A 67 1.44 40.18 24.07
C TYR A 67 2.48 41.22 24.49
N GLY A 68 2.19 42.53 24.37
CA GLY A 68 3.06 43.61 24.89
C GLY A 68 3.78 44.49 23.85
N VAL A 69 3.50 44.32 22.55
CA VAL A 69 3.95 45.24 21.50
C VAL A 69 2.81 46.20 21.16
N LYS A 70 2.97 47.50 21.48
CA LYS A 70 1.97 48.53 21.18
C LYS A 70 1.65 48.53 19.68
N GLY A 71 0.40 48.20 19.33
CA GLY A 71 -0.10 48.04 17.97
C GLY A 71 -0.67 46.64 17.69
N ILE A 72 0.00 45.60 18.17
CA ILE A 72 -0.45 44.20 18.03
C ILE A 72 -1.60 43.91 19.02
N ASP A 73 -1.57 44.50 20.21
CA ASP A 73 -2.62 44.32 21.22
C ASP A 73 -4.00 44.81 20.71
N SER A 74 -4.03 45.91 19.94
CA SER A 74 -5.25 46.43 19.31
C SER A 74 -5.79 45.46 18.25
N TYR A 75 -4.91 44.83 17.47
CA TYR A 75 -5.27 43.82 16.48
C TYR A 75 -5.78 42.52 17.14
N ILE A 76 -5.15 42.08 18.24
CA ILE A 76 -5.60 40.93 19.03
C ILE A 76 -6.98 41.19 19.61
N GLU A 77 -7.25 42.39 20.15
CA GLU A 77 -8.60 42.76 20.61
C GLU A 77 -9.63 42.76 19.48
N GLN A 78 -9.29 43.26 18.30
CA GLN A 78 -10.18 43.22 17.12
C GLN A 78 -10.47 41.78 16.69
N LEU A 79 -9.45 40.92 16.70
CA LEU A 79 -9.58 39.50 16.37
C LEU A 79 -10.49 38.77 17.38
N GLN A 80 -10.27 38.98 18.68
CA GLN A 80 -11.11 38.40 19.75
C GLN A 80 -12.58 38.85 19.62
N ARG A 81 -12.84 40.11 19.26
CA ARG A 81 -14.22 40.61 18.99
C ARG A 81 -14.83 39.94 17.76
N ARG A 82 -14.07 39.76 16.67
CA ARG A 82 -14.54 39.04 15.46
C ARG A 82 -14.85 37.58 15.75
N MET A 83 -14.03 36.90 16.55
CA MET A 83 -14.29 35.52 16.99
C MET A 83 -15.57 35.43 17.84
N LEU A 84 -15.77 36.37 18.76
CA LEU A 84 -17.00 36.44 19.56
C LEU A 84 -18.25 36.63 18.69
N TYR A 85 -18.20 37.53 17.69
CA TYR A 85 -19.32 37.76 16.77
C TYR A 85 -19.60 36.56 15.88
N THR A 86 -18.56 35.85 15.45
CA THR A 86 -18.67 34.64 14.65
C THR A 86 -19.34 33.53 15.46
N GLU A 87 -18.94 33.33 16.72
CA GLU A 87 -19.56 32.33 17.59
C GLU A 87 -21.04 32.64 17.87
N ILE A 88 -21.39 33.91 18.10
CA ILE A 88 -22.80 34.35 18.23
C ILE A 88 -23.59 34.01 16.95
N ARG A 89 -23.03 34.27 15.76
CA ARG A 89 -23.67 33.95 14.47
C ARG A 89 -23.85 32.44 14.27
N LEU A 90 -22.85 31.65 14.66
CA LEU A 90 -22.90 30.19 14.58
C LEU A 90 -23.96 29.62 15.54
N LEU A 91 -24.05 30.12 16.78
CA LEU A 91 -25.08 29.68 17.73
C LEU A 91 -26.49 30.06 17.26
N ARG A 92 -26.69 31.25 16.70
CA ARG A 92 -27.99 31.64 16.10
C ARG A 92 -28.41 30.69 14.97
N SER A 93 -27.47 30.35 14.09
CA SER A 93 -27.71 29.39 12.99
C SER A 93 -28.02 27.99 13.52
N LYS A 94 -27.33 27.55 14.59
CA LYS A 94 -27.60 26.26 15.26
C LYS A 94 -28.99 26.24 15.92
N ILE A 95 -29.41 27.34 16.55
CA ILE A 95 -30.75 27.48 17.14
C ILE A 95 -31.82 27.33 16.06
N PHE A 96 -31.66 28.03 14.92
CA PHE A 96 -32.62 27.96 13.81
C PHE A 96 -32.82 26.52 13.32
N ARG A 97 -31.74 25.83 12.95
CA ARG A 97 -31.79 24.43 12.48
C ARG A 97 -32.35 23.46 13.51
N THR A 98 -32.04 23.68 14.79
CA THR A 98 -32.51 22.80 15.88
C THR A 98 -34.01 23.01 16.15
N THR A 99 -34.50 24.24 16.02
CA THR A 99 -35.93 24.56 16.18
C THR A 99 -36.77 23.89 15.09
N GLU A 100 -36.29 23.88 13.84
CA GLU A 100 -36.95 23.17 12.74
C GLU A 100 -37.01 21.65 12.98
N ARG A 101 -35.92 21.06 13.51
CA ARG A 101 -35.88 19.63 13.87
C ARG A 101 -36.84 19.28 15.01
N ILE A 102 -37.00 20.16 16.00
CA ILE A 102 -37.97 19.95 17.09
C ILE A 102 -39.39 19.97 16.55
N SER A 103 -39.72 20.90 15.65
CA SER A 103 -41.05 20.94 15.03
C SER A 103 -41.39 19.60 14.36
N LYS A 104 -40.48 19.09 13.51
CA LYS A 104 -40.64 17.79 12.83
C LYS A 104 -40.72 16.61 13.80
N ALA A 105 -39.86 16.56 14.82
CA ALA A 105 -39.84 15.49 15.81
C ALA A 105 -41.08 15.51 16.71
N ARG A 106 -41.59 16.70 17.06
CA ARG A 106 -42.81 16.90 17.84
C ARG A 106 -44.02 16.36 17.11
N THR A 107 -44.23 16.76 15.85
CA THR A 107 -45.33 16.25 15.01
C THR A 107 -45.27 14.73 14.83
N ASN A 108 -44.06 14.16 14.75
CA ASN A 108 -43.89 12.71 14.64
C ASN A 108 -44.30 11.97 15.92
N VAL A 109 -43.85 12.44 17.10
CA VAL A 109 -44.23 11.82 18.39
C VAL A 109 -45.72 11.98 18.67
N GLU A 110 -46.29 13.14 18.36
CA GLU A 110 -47.73 13.43 18.50
C GLU A 110 -48.59 12.53 17.60
N LYS A 111 -48.16 12.23 16.36
CA LYS A 111 -48.84 11.25 15.49
C LYS A 111 -48.75 9.81 16.00
N MET A 112 -47.70 9.47 16.74
CA MET A 112 -47.44 8.12 17.23
C MET A 112 -48.15 7.80 18.56
N CYS A 113 -48.77 8.77 19.24
CA CYS A 113 -49.43 8.55 20.53
C CYS A 113 -50.71 9.37 20.71
N GLY A 114 -51.68 8.83 21.46
CA GLY A 114 -52.96 9.54 21.73
C GLY A 114 -52.78 10.78 22.62
N PRO A 115 -53.76 11.71 22.63
CA PRO A 115 -53.66 13.01 23.32
C PRO A 115 -53.25 12.91 24.80
N SER A 116 -53.76 11.91 25.52
CA SER A 116 -53.46 11.67 26.95
C SER A 116 -52.02 11.20 27.21
N VAL A 117 -51.42 10.44 26.30
CA VAL A 117 -50.03 9.97 26.39
C VAL A 117 -49.08 11.08 25.96
N TRP A 118 -49.44 11.82 24.90
CA TRP A 118 -48.69 12.98 24.43
C TRP A 118 -48.55 14.05 25.53
N LEU A 119 -49.63 14.38 26.24
CA LEU A 119 -49.60 15.37 27.34
C LEU A 119 -48.59 14.99 28.43
N ARG A 120 -48.55 13.71 28.83
CA ARG A 120 -47.59 13.21 29.85
C ARG A 120 -46.14 13.26 29.36
N VAL A 121 -45.90 12.83 28.12
CA VAL A 121 -44.56 12.86 27.49
C VAL A 121 -44.09 14.31 27.32
N HIS A 122 -44.91 15.17 26.74
CA HIS A 122 -44.61 16.58 26.51
C HIS A 122 -44.36 17.35 27.82
N SER A 123 -45.17 17.12 28.86
CA SER A 123 -44.97 17.71 30.19
C SER A 123 -43.61 17.32 30.77
N THR A 124 -43.26 16.03 30.70
CA THR A 124 -41.97 15.51 31.18
C THR A 124 -40.77 16.10 30.42
N ILE A 125 -40.88 16.20 29.08
CA ILE A 125 -39.85 16.82 28.24
C ILE A 125 -39.68 18.29 28.59
N THR A 126 -40.77 19.03 28.70
CA THR A 126 -40.77 20.46 29.00
C THR A 126 -40.17 20.75 30.38
N HIS A 127 -40.57 19.97 31.38
CA HIS A 127 -40.06 20.07 32.75
C HIS A 127 -38.54 19.79 32.80
N THR A 128 -38.10 18.68 32.21
CA THR A 128 -36.68 18.26 32.25
C THR A 128 -35.77 19.18 31.44
N ALA A 129 -36.27 19.71 30.32
CA ALA A 129 -35.59 20.74 29.56
C ALA A 129 -35.50 22.06 30.36
N GLY A 130 -36.52 22.41 31.14
CA GLY A 130 -36.51 23.54 32.10
C GLY A 130 -35.42 23.41 33.16
N LEU A 131 -35.24 22.23 33.75
CA LEU A 131 -34.16 21.96 34.72
C LEU A 131 -32.75 22.13 34.09
N VAL A 132 -32.56 21.65 32.86
CA VAL A 132 -31.30 21.84 32.11
C VAL A 132 -31.06 23.31 31.80
N GLU A 133 -32.11 24.05 31.43
CA GLU A 133 -32.04 25.49 31.21
C GLU A 133 -31.59 26.23 32.45
N GLU A 134 -32.17 25.91 33.61
CA GLU A 134 -31.86 26.58 34.87
C GLU A 134 -30.44 26.27 35.36
N SER A 135 -30.03 25.00 35.30
CA SER A 135 -28.65 24.58 35.61
C SER A 135 -27.63 25.29 34.70
N SER A 136 -27.90 25.35 33.40
CA SER A 136 -27.05 26.08 32.45
C SER A 136 -27.02 27.58 32.72
N ARG A 137 -28.16 28.20 33.05
CA ARG A 137 -28.26 29.61 33.44
C ARG A 137 -27.40 29.91 34.67
N ARG A 138 -27.54 29.13 35.76
CA ARG A 138 -26.74 29.31 37.00
C ARG A 138 -25.25 29.21 36.72
N ARG A 139 -24.82 28.18 35.97
CA ARG A 139 -23.42 27.96 35.59
C ARG A 139 -22.85 29.10 34.74
N LEU A 140 -23.60 29.58 33.76
CA LEU A 140 -23.15 30.66 32.87
C LEU A 140 -23.12 32.02 33.58
N ILE A 141 -24.04 32.29 34.52
CA ILE A 141 -23.99 33.47 35.39
C ILE A 141 -22.72 33.45 36.25
N ARG A 142 -22.35 32.31 36.85
CA ARG A 142 -21.09 32.18 37.61
C ARG A 142 -19.87 32.46 36.73
N LYS A 143 -19.82 31.88 35.52
CA LYS A 143 -18.75 32.14 34.55
C LYS A 143 -18.68 33.61 34.16
N PHE A 144 -19.83 34.26 33.97
CA PHE A 144 -19.89 35.69 33.65
C PHE A 144 -19.37 36.58 34.79
N LYS A 145 -19.78 36.31 36.04
CA LYS A 145 -19.26 37.00 37.23
C LYS A 145 -17.74 36.85 37.36
N HIS A 146 -17.23 35.64 37.15
CA HIS A 146 -15.78 35.37 37.20
C HIS A 146 -15.00 36.11 36.10
N LEU A 147 -15.52 36.15 34.87
CA LEU A 147 -14.93 36.91 33.77
C LEU A 147 -14.87 38.42 34.08
N ARG A 148 -15.94 38.97 34.67
CA ARG A 148 -15.99 40.38 35.08
C ARG A 148 -14.97 40.67 36.19
N TYR A 149 -14.81 39.76 37.15
CA TYR A 149 -13.79 39.86 38.20
C TYR A 149 -12.36 39.88 37.63
N ILE A 150 -12.03 38.96 36.71
CA ILE A 150 -10.70 38.92 36.06
C ILE A 150 -10.43 40.20 35.25
N SER A 151 -11.42 40.67 34.48
CA SER A 151 -11.29 41.88 33.68
C SER A 151 -11.06 43.14 34.54
N ASN A 152 -11.72 43.24 35.69
CA ASN A 152 -11.53 44.36 36.62
C ASN A 152 -10.15 44.32 37.28
N ARG A 153 -9.67 43.12 37.65
CA ARG A 153 -8.33 42.92 38.23
C ARG A 153 -7.22 43.31 37.25
N ARG A 154 -7.36 43.00 35.96
CA ARG A 154 -6.41 43.43 34.91
C ARG A 154 -6.33 44.95 34.75
N LYS A 155 -7.47 45.65 34.77
CA LYS A 155 -7.49 47.12 34.74
C LYS A 155 -6.79 47.75 35.96
N PHE A 156 -6.90 47.11 37.13
CA PHE A 156 -6.26 47.56 38.38
C PHE A 156 -4.74 47.37 38.41
N TYR A 157 -4.19 46.34 37.74
CA TYR A 157 -2.73 46.13 37.63
C TYR A 157 -2.08 47.04 36.57
N LEU A 158 -2.79 47.37 35.49
CA LEU A 158 -2.30 48.29 34.43
C LEU A 158 -2.26 49.75 34.89
N SER A 159 -3.04 50.15 35.90
CA SER A 159 -2.95 51.49 36.50
C SER A 159 -1.78 51.66 37.48
N ARG A 160 -1.17 50.56 37.95
CA ARG A 160 -0.07 50.59 38.94
C ARG A 160 1.33 50.51 38.30
N SER A 161 1.46 50.05 37.05
CA SER A 161 2.76 49.95 36.36
C SER A 161 3.26 51.26 35.72
N LYS A 162 2.63 52.41 36.01
CA LYS A 162 3.10 53.73 35.55
C LYS A 162 4.02 54.44 36.55
N ASN A 163 4.10 54.01 37.81
CA ASN A 163 4.91 54.68 38.85
C ASN A 163 5.78 53.69 39.63
N SER A 164 6.97 53.38 39.12
CA SER A 164 8.23 53.29 39.89
C SER A 164 9.36 52.70 39.03
N ALA A 165 10.36 53.53 38.77
CA ALA A 165 11.68 53.14 38.32
C ALA A 165 12.59 52.99 39.54
N GLN A 166 13.37 51.91 39.64
CA GLN A 166 14.72 51.87 40.24
C GLN A 166 15.32 50.46 40.14
N PHE A 167 16.51 50.39 39.52
CA PHE A 167 17.48 49.29 39.55
C PHE A 167 18.29 49.35 40.87
N PRO A 168 19.00 48.28 41.39
CA PRO A 168 20.17 47.71 40.70
C PRO A 168 20.60 46.22 40.94
N ARG A 169 21.32 45.73 39.91
CA ARG A 169 22.53 44.86 39.81
C ARG A 169 22.87 43.77 40.85
N THR A 170 23.17 42.57 40.34
CA THR A 170 24.48 41.88 40.50
C THR A 170 24.85 41.07 39.23
N HIS A 171 26.16 40.99 38.97
CA HIS A 171 26.91 40.45 37.81
C HIS A 171 26.85 38.89 37.72
N CYS A 172 27.15 38.19 36.61
CA CYS A 172 28.35 38.16 35.75
C CYS A 172 28.01 37.54 34.35
N THR A 173 28.26 38.23 33.22
CA THR A 173 29.34 38.00 32.18
C THR A 173 29.13 36.77 31.27
N HIS A 174 29.39 36.74 29.97
CA HIS A 174 29.89 37.67 28.95
C HIS A 174 29.58 37.05 27.56
N ILE A 175 28.99 37.79 26.61
CA ILE A 175 29.35 37.76 25.18
C ILE A 175 29.15 39.19 24.65
N LYS A 176 30.21 39.80 24.11
CA LYS A 176 30.18 41.06 23.35
C LYS A 176 30.39 40.75 21.86
N HIS A 177 29.62 41.44 21.02
CA HIS A 177 29.85 41.66 19.59
C HIS A 177 30.64 42.96 19.38
N VAL A 178 31.38 43.05 18.26
CA VAL A 178 31.82 44.28 17.54
C VAL A 178 32.01 43.84 16.07
N THR A 179 31.09 44.08 15.11
CA THR A 179 30.77 45.27 14.27
C THR A 179 31.80 45.68 13.21
N ASP A 180 31.37 45.53 11.94
CA ASP A 180 31.28 46.53 10.85
C ASP A 180 32.47 47.14 10.07
N ARG A 181 32.18 47.28 8.75
CA ARG A 181 32.65 48.22 7.68
C ARG A 181 33.90 47.85 6.82
N PRO A 182 34.10 48.47 5.63
CA PRO A 182 33.22 48.60 4.45
C PRO A 182 33.98 48.37 3.09
N ILE A 183 33.27 48.61 1.97
CA ILE A 183 33.69 48.50 0.55
C ILE A 183 34.69 49.60 0.12
N ASN A 184 35.71 49.27 -0.70
CA ASN A 184 36.11 50.06 -1.89
C ASN A 184 37.14 49.39 -2.84
N ASN A 185 36.81 49.47 -4.14
CA ASN A 185 37.60 49.53 -5.39
C ASN A 185 39.09 49.10 -5.45
N SER A 186 39.44 48.23 -6.42
CA SER A 186 39.92 48.63 -7.76
C SER A 186 40.69 47.52 -8.52
N ASN A 187 40.47 47.50 -9.83
CA ASN A 187 41.36 47.12 -10.95
C ASN A 187 41.81 45.67 -11.22
N ASN A 188 41.25 45.15 -12.33
CA ASN A 188 41.93 44.59 -13.51
C ASN A 188 43.17 43.69 -13.32
N ASN A 189 43.05 42.41 -13.69
CA ASN A 189 43.64 41.98 -14.95
C ASN A 189 43.09 40.64 -15.47
N ARG A 190 42.96 40.60 -16.80
CA ARG A 190 42.56 39.47 -17.63
C ARG A 190 43.62 38.36 -17.56
N ASN A 191 43.20 37.10 -17.63
CA ASN A 191 43.73 36.19 -18.65
C ASN A 191 42.78 35.00 -18.89
N ASN A 192 42.44 34.85 -20.16
CA ASN A 192 41.80 33.70 -20.76
C ASN A 192 42.74 32.49 -20.63
N ASN A 193 42.19 31.31 -20.33
CA ASN A 193 42.61 30.10 -21.04
C ASN A 193 41.48 29.06 -21.04
N SER A 194 40.92 28.93 -22.24
CA SER A 194 40.16 27.79 -22.73
C SER A 194 40.95 26.50 -22.57
N ASN A 195 40.37 25.49 -21.93
CA ASN A 195 40.73 24.09 -22.18
C ASN A 195 39.49 23.21 -22.05
N ALA A 196 39.01 22.78 -23.22
CA ALA A 196 38.02 21.74 -23.37
C ALA A 196 38.61 20.39 -22.92
N PRO A 197 37.88 19.53 -22.20
CA PRO A 197 38.39 18.20 -21.88
C PRO A 197 38.26 17.30 -23.10
N GLN A 198 39.40 16.80 -23.55
CA GLN A 198 39.57 15.82 -24.62
C GLN A 198 38.72 14.55 -24.39
N LYS A 199 38.11 14.07 -25.47
CA LYS A 199 37.46 12.76 -25.56
C LYS A 199 38.53 11.68 -25.40
N VAL A 200 38.53 10.99 -24.26
CA VAL A 200 39.21 9.70 -24.11
C VAL A 200 38.29 8.63 -24.70
N HIS A 201 38.73 8.03 -25.80
CA HIS A 201 38.13 6.82 -26.38
C HIS A 201 38.28 5.66 -25.38
N HIS A 202 37.18 5.27 -24.73
CA HIS A 202 37.13 3.98 -24.06
C HIS A 202 36.87 2.89 -25.10
N SER A 203 37.80 1.94 -25.16
CA SER A 203 37.74 0.67 -25.87
C SER A 203 36.46 -0.11 -25.52
N VAL A 204 35.97 -0.87 -26.50
CA VAL A 204 34.78 -1.71 -26.44
C VAL A 204 35.00 -2.82 -25.41
N GLU A 205 34.56 -2.62 -24.17
CA GLU A 205 34.46 -3.69 -23.17
C GLU A 205 33.35 -4.66 -23.60
N ASN A 206 33.69 -5.97 -23.68
CA ASN A 206 32.79 -7.08 -23.95
C ASN A 206 31.50 -6.97 -23.10
N LYS A 207 30.40 -6.49 -23.69
CA LYS A 207 29.09 -6.49 -23.06
C LYS A 207 28.66 -7.94 -22.84
N THR A 208 28.61 -8.37 -21.58
CA THR A 208 28.02 -9.67 -21.22
C THR A 208 26.53 -9.66 -21.58
N THR A 209 26.12 -10.47 -22.56
CA THR A 209 24.72 -10.65 -22.93
C THR A 209 23.98 -11.35 -21.79
N ARG A 210 22.92 -10.71 -21.28
CA ARG A 210 22.12 -11.20 -20.14
C ARG A 210 20.68 -11.44 -20.55
N VAL A 211 20.51 -12.13 -21.68
CA VAL A 211 19.24 -12.45 -22.31
C VAL A 211 19.36 -13.85 -22.91
N THR A 212 18.29 -14.63 -22.83
CA THR A 212 18.21 -15.94 -23.48
C THR A 212 17.09 -15.92 -24.52
N CYS A 213 17.45 -15.99 -25.80
CA CYS A 213 16.49 -16.18 -26.89
C CYS A 213 16.30 -17.69 -27.11
N ILE A 214 15.05 -18.12 -27.30
CA ILE A 214 14.67 -19.52 -27.47
C ILE A 214 13.77 -19.65 -28.70
N GLY A 215 13.92 -20.74 -29.47
CA GLY A 215 13.02 -21.08 -30.59
C GLY A 215 13.11 -20.13 -31.78
N GLU A 216 14.30 -20.03 -32.40
CA GLU A 216 14.61 -19.26 -33.62
C GLU A 216 14.28 -17.74 -33.58
N VAL A 217 13.98 -17.17 -32.41
CA VAL A 217 13.69 -15.73 -32.30
C VAL A 217 14.96 -14.91 -32.50
N SER A 218 15.03 -14.19 -33.63
CA SER A 218 16.07 -13.18 -33.89
C SER A 218 15.66 -11.82 -33.31
N LEU A 219 16.49 -11.26 -32.43
CA LEU A 219 16.37 -9.88 -31.94
C LEU A 219 17.54 -9.06 -32.46
N ASN A 220 17.31 -7.78 -32.78
CA ASN A 220 18.41 -6.87 -33.09
C ASN A 220 19.27 -6.59 -31.84
N GLN A 221 20.50 -6.10 -32.05
CA GLN A 221 21.45 -5.87 -30.96
C GLN A 221 20.94 -4.84 -29.95
N ASP A 222 20.22 -3.80 -30.40
CA ASP A 222 19.65 -2.79 -29.51
C ASP A 222 18.59 -3.39 -28.55
N CYS A 223 17.77 -4.34 -29.02
CA CYS A 223 16.82 -5.07 -28.19
C CYS A 223 17.54 -5.91 -27.13
N ILE A 224 18.60 -6.63 -27.54
CA ILE A 224 19.42 -7.44 -26.62
C ILE A 224 20.09 -6.56 -25.57
N ASP A 225 20.62 -5.40 -25.96
CA ASP A 225 21.25 -4.44 -25.07
C ASP A 225 20.25 -3.88 -24.04
N VAL A 226 19.04 -3.53 -24.47
CA VAL A 226 17.97 -3.05 -23.59
C VAL A 226 17.56 -4.12 -22.58
N LEU A 227 17.32 -5.35 -23.03
CA LEU A 227 16.96 -6.46 -22.16
C LEU A 227 18.11 -6.82 -21.19
N SER A 228 19.36 -6.68 -21.62
CA SER A 228 20.56 -6.93 -20.81
C SER A 228 20.76 -5.93 -19.67
N LEU A 229 20.02 -4.80 -19.64
CA LEU A 229 19.94 -3.90 -18.47
C LEU A 229 19.22 -4.56 -17.28
N GLY A 230 18.43 -5.60 -17.56
CA GLY A 230 17.78 -6.44 -16.58
C GLY A 230 16.36 -6.01 -16.20
N PRO A 231 15.57 -6.92 -15.59
CA PRO A 231 14.14 -6.69 -15.36
C PRO A 231 13.80 -5.52 -14.43
N SER A 232 14.69 -5.22 -13.49
CA SER A 232 14.54 -4.13 -12.51
C SER A 232 14.88 -2.74 -13.06
N PHE A 233 15.38 -2.63 -14.29
CA PHE A 233 15.72 -1.35 -14.89
C PHE A 233 14.47 -0.49 -15.16
N SER A 234 14.39 0.69 -14.55
CA SER A 234 13.39 1.70 -14.90
C SER A 234 13.91 2.73 -15.90
N PRO A 235 13.25 2.89 -17.07
CA PRO A 235 13.43 4.05 -17.94
C PRO A 235 13.00 5.35 -17.26
N SER A 236 13.61 6.47 -17.65
CA SER A 236 13.27 7.80 -17.15
C SER A 236 11.84 8.20 -17.53
N LEU A 237 11.12 8.81 -16.60
CA LEU A 237 9.74 9.24 -16.81
C LEU A 237 9.71 10.56 -17.59
N SER A 238 8.87 10.64 -18.62
CA SER A 238 8.61 11.90 -19.33
C SER A 238 7.86 12.87 -18.41
N VAL A 239 8.39 14.07 -18.21
CA VAL A 239 7.69 15.13 -17.46
C VAL A 239 6.51 15.63 -18.29
N ASN A 240 5.31 15.57 -17.72
CA ASN A 240 4.09 16.04 -18.36
C ASN A 240 3.28 16.94 -17.42
N LYS A 241 2.28 17.64 -17.97
CA LYS A 241 1.37 18.50 -17.20
C LYS A 241 0.59 17.74 -16.10
N ASN A 242 0.50 16.41 -16.18
CA ASN A 242 -0.18 15.57 -15.20
C ASN A 242 0.67 15.29 -13.94
N LEU A 243 1.94 15.68 -13.94
CA LEU A 243 2.82 15.52 -12.79
C LEU A 243 2.32 16.29 -11.57
N THR A 244 1.89 17.55 -11.76
CA THR A 244 1.31 18.40 -10.71
C THR A 244 0.13 17.71 -10.04
N GLN A 245 -0.76 17.11 -10.84
CA GLN A 245 -1.90 16.36 -10.33
C GLN A 245 -1.47 15.14 -9.51
N THR A 246 -0.47 14.40 -9.98
CA THR A 246 0.05 13.21 -9.30
C THR A 246 0.63 13.55 -7.92
N ILE A 247 1.39 14.65 -7.85
CA ILE A 247 2.00 15.13 -6.60
C ILE A 247 0.92 15.64 -5.64
N ASN A 248 -0.07 16.38 -6.15
CA ASN A 248 -1.19 16.84 -5.33
C ASN A 248 -1.98 15.66 -4.74
N VAL A 249 -2.27 14.62 -5.52
CA VAL A 249 -2.93 13.41 -5.01
C VAL A 249 -2.06 12.74 -3.94
N ALA A 250 -0.75 12.60 -4.16
CA ALA A 250 0.18 12.01 -3.19
C ALA A 250 0.26 12.81 -1.89
N PHE A 251 0.35 14.15 -1.99
CA PHE A 251 0.37 15.06 -0.86
C PHE A 251 -0.93 14.97 -0.06
N CYS A 252 -2.08 15.06 -0.71
CA CYS A 252 -3.38 14.99 -0.05
C CYS A 252 -3.64 13.62 0.59
N SER A 253 -3.16 12.54 -0.04
CA SER A 253 -3.16 11.18 0.53
C SER A 253 -2.28 11.06 1.78
N ALA A 254 -1.19 11.84 1.88
CA ALA A 254 -0.39 11.94 3.10
C ALA A 254 -1.08 12.78 4.18
N ILE A 255 -1.70 13.91 3.83
CA ILE A 255 -2.47 14.74 4.77
C ILE A 255 -3.68 13.98 5.32
N TYR A 256 -4.38 13.21 4.48
CA TYR A 256 -5.44 12.31 4.95
C TYR A 256 -4.93 11.37 6.05
N ARG A 257 -3.76 10.74 5.84
CA ARG A 257 -3.14 9.85 6.84
C ARG A 257 -2.70 10.61 8.08
N LEU A 258 -2.23 11.85 7.95
CA LEU A 258 -1.86 12.72 9.06
C LEU A 258 -3.07 13.04 9.94
N ARG A 259 -4.18 13.46 9.33
CA ARG A 259 -5.45 13.69 10.04
C ARG A 259 -5.95 12.41 10.69
N CYS A 260 -5.96 11.28 9.98
CA CYS A 260 -6.35 9.99 10.57
C CYS A 260 -5.50 9.63 11.79
N ARG A 261 -4.17 9.82 11.71
CA ARG A 261 -3.26 9.55 12.83
C ARG A 261 -3.59 10.44 14.02
N HIS A 262 -3.75 11.75 13.80
CA HIS A 262 -4.08 12.72 14.85
C HIS A 262 -5.39 12.37 15.57
N HIS A 263 -6.47 12.10 14.81
CA HIS A 263 -7.76 11.70 15.39
C HIS A 263 -7.72 10.33 16.08
N SER A 264 -6.82 9.44 15.67
CA SER A 264 -6.64 8.12 16.32
C SER A 264 -5.83 8.21 17.60
N SER A 265 -4.87 9.14 17.71
CA SER A 265 -4.12 9.40 18.96
C SER A 265 -4.97 10.10 20.02
N SER A 266 -6.02 10.85 19.63
CA SER A 266 -6.97 11.47 20.57
C SER A 266 -7.93 10.45 21.21
N THR A 267 -8.00 9.23 20.68
CA THR A 267 -8.72 8.09 21.25
C THR A 267 -7.68 7.03 21.61
N ALA A 268 -7.23 7.01 22.86
CA ALA A 268 -6.25 6.02 23.32
C ALA A 268 -6.60 4.61 22.79
N PRO A 269 -5.69 3.91 22.10
CA PRO A 269 -5.91 2.52 21.77
C PRO A 269 -5.90 1.73 23.09
N THR A 270 -7.07 1.35 23.56
CA THR A 270 -7.16 0.29 24.58
C THR A 270 -6.68 -1.01 23.96
N VAL A 271 -5.80 -1.69 24.71
CA VAL A 271 -5.16 -3.01 24.50
C VAL A 271 -5.51 -3.74 23.19
N ASN A 272 -4.52 -3.70 22.28
CA ASN A 272 -4.07 -4.74 21.34
C ASN A 272 -5.02 -5.92 21.03
N ASP A 273 -6.13 -5.67 20.34
CA ASP A 273 -6.86 -6.76 19.71
C ASP A 273 -6.29 -7.06 18.31
N LEU A 274 -5.68 -8.23 18.17
CA LEU A 274 -5.10 -8.73 16.91
C LEU A 274 -6.05 -8.57 15.72
N GLN A 275 -7.35 -8.85 15.86
CA GLN A 275 -8.27 -8.73 14.73
C GLN A 275 -8.42 -7.28 14.28
N THR A 276 -8.33 -6.32 15.21
CA THR A 276 -8.33 -4.89 14.89
C THR A 276 -7.06 -4.52 14.14
N HIS A 277 -5.90 -5.03 14.58
CA HIS A 277 -4.63 -4.86 13.88
C HIS A 277 -4.64 -5.48 12.47
N LEU A 278 -5.12 -6.71 12.31
CA LEU A 278 -5.29 -7.35 11.00
C LEU A 278 -6.26 -6.54 10.12
N SER A 279 -7.34 -6.03 10.71
CA SER A 279 -8.29 -5.17 10.03
C SER A 279 -7.73 -3.80 9.68
N THR A 280 -6.64 -3.30 10.27
CA THR A 280 -5.99 -2.05 9.85
C THR A 280 -4.88 -2.32 8.85
N CYS A 281 -4.07 -3.34 9.09
CA CYS A 281 -2.87 -3.67 8.31
C CYS A 281 -3.11 -4.47 7.03
N ALA A 282 -4.32 -5.01 6.79
CA ALA A 282 -4.55 -5.77 5.55
C ALA A 282 -4.18 -4.95 4.29
N PRO A 283 -3.55 -5.57 3.28
CA PRO A 283 -3.09 -4.87 2.08
C PRO A 283 -4.22 -4.54 1.08
N PHE A 284 -5.46 -4.94 1.39
CA PHE A 284 -6.60 -4.81 0.48
C PHE A 284 -7.28 -3.43 0.56
N PRO A 285 -7.71 -2.84 -0.56
CA PRO A 285 -8.49 -1.61 -0.56
C PRO A 285 -9.71 -1.68 0.38
N ARG A 286 -9.95 -0.60 1.16
CA ARG A 286 -11.17 -0.47 1.97
C ARG A 286 -12.39 -0.24 1.07
N SER A 287 -13.53 -0.82 1.43
CA SER A 287 -14.81 -0.58 0.75
C SER A 287 -15.40 0.79 1.07
N HIS A 288 -15.18 1.29 2.29
CA HIS A 288 -15.63 2.61 2.73
C HIS A 288 -14.48 3.42 3.31
N LEU A 289 -14.46 4.71 2.98
CA LEU A 289 -13.52 5.68 3.51
C LEU A 289 -14.28 6.60 4.47
N SER A 290 -13.83 6.70 5.71
CA SER A 290 -14.19 7.81 6.58
C SER A 290 -13.25 8.98 6.31
N ILE A 291 -13.83 10.17 6.13
CA ILE A 291 -13.10 11.42 5.96
C ILE A 291 -12.88 12.01 7.36
N PRO A 292 -11.63 12.06 7.87
CA PRO A 292 -11.36 12.71 9.14
C PRO A 292 -11.64 14.21 9.03
N GLN A 293 -12.08 14.83 10.13
CA GLN A 293 -12.28 16.28 10.16
C GLN A 293 -10.95 17.03 9.97
N PRO A 294 -10.94 18.21 9.36
CA PRO A 294 -9.79 19.11 9.34
C PRO A 294 -9.25 19.37 10.75
N VAL A 295 -7.95 19.62 10.87
CA VAL A 295 -7.30 19.94 12.15
C VAL A 295 -6.72 21.33 12.03
N ASP A 296 -7.32 22.32 12.70
CA ASP A 296 -7.04 23.75 12.50
C ASP A 296 -5.55 24.10 12.61
N GLU A 297 -4.81 23.42 13.50
CA GLU A 297 -3.35 23.58 13.67
C GLU A 297 -2.54 23.23 12.40
N PHE A 298 -3.02 22.28 11.60
CA PHE A 298 -2.32 21.82 10.40
C PHE A 298 -2.76 22.56 9.15
N GLU A 299 -4.01 23.04 9.07
CA GLU A 299 -4.59 23.52 7.81
C GLU A 299 -3.81 24.69 7.20
N GLY A 300 -3.39 25.67 8.01
CA GLY A 300 -2.58 26.81 7.53
C GLY A 300 -1.21 26.39 6.97
N ILE A 301 -0.55 25.46 7.67
CA ILE A 301 0.75 24.90 7.26
C ILE A 301 0.60 24.07 5.98
N VAL A 302 -0.42 23.22 5.93
CA VAL A 302 -0.72 22.35 4.79
C VAL A 302 -1.02 23.18 3.53
N SER A 303 -1.77 24.27 3.69
CA SER A 303 -2.04 25.24 2.61
C SER A 303 -0.76 25.87 2.07
N SER A 304 0.14 26.31 2.95
CA SER A 304 1.44 26.89 2.58
C SER A 304 2.33 25.89 1.83
N ILE A 305 2.43 24.64 2.34
CA ILE A 305 3.17 23.56 1.66
C ILE A 305 2.59 23.30 0.27
N SER A 306 1.27 23.21 0.17
CA SER A 306 0.59 22.96 -1.11
C SER A 306 0.90 24.05 -2.13
N HIS A 307 0.88 25.33 -1.72
CA HIS A 307 1.20 26.44 -2.61
C HIS A 307 2.66 26.37 -3.11
N GLU A 308 3.62 26.21 -2.20
CA GLU A 308 5.06 26.16 -2.51
C GLU A 308 5.39 24.94 -3.40
N LEU A 309 4.77 23.78 -3.13
CA LEU A 309 4.86 22.58 -3.97
C LEU A 309 4.34 22.83 -5.39
N ASN A 310 3.15 23.42 -5.53
CA ASN A 310 2.56 23.68 -6.85
C ASN A 310 3.39 24.69 -7.64
N GLN A 311 3.89 25.75 -6.99
CA GLN A 311 4.77 26.74 -7.60
C GLN A 311 6.08 26.10 -8.10
N PHE A 312 6.70 25.25 -7.28
CA PHE A 312 7.90 24.52 -7.68
C PHE A 312 7.64 23.55 -8.85
N VAL A 313 6.57 22.76 -8.79
CA VAL A 313 6.28 21.78 -9.85
C VAL A 313 5.90 22.47 -11.16
N ASN A 314 5.12 23.55 -11.11
CA ASN A 314 4.76 24.32 -12.30
C ASN A 314 5.98 25.02 -12.92
N SER A 315 6.87 25.59 -12.10
CA SER A 315 8.12 26.18 -12.61
C SER A 315 9.09 25.12 -13.17
N PHE A 316 9.13 23.93 -12.56
CA PHE A 316 9.96 22.82 -13.03
C PHE A 316 9.45 22.27 -14.37
N THR A 317 8.13 22.10 -14.51
CA THR A 317 7.49 21.63 -15.74
C THR A 317 7.58 22.63 -16.90
N SER A 318 7.59 23.95 -16.62
CA SER A 318 7.74 24.98 -17.65
C SER A 318 9.19 25.18 -18.10
N LYS A 319 10.16 25.14 -17.17
CA LYS A 319 11.59 25.44 -17.46
C LYS A 319 12.41 24.26 -17.97
N ARG A 320 12.04 23.01 -17.67
CA ARG A 320 12.83 21.82 -18.07
C ARG A 320 12.02 20.87 -18.94
N ARG A 321 12.09 21.08 -20.27
CA ARG A 321 11.58 20.10 -21.25
C ARG A 321 12.55 18.92 -21.48
N ASN A 322 13.85 19.11 -21.26
CA ASN A 322 14.87 18.10 -21.54
C ASN A 322 15.48 17.54 -20.23
N ILE A 323 14.76 16.65 -19.56
CA ILE A 323 15.40 15.76 -18.59
C ILE A 323 16.19 14.73 -19.39
N HIS A 324 17.44 14.52 -19.01
CA HIS A 324 18.31 13.54 -19.65
C HIS A 324 17.65 12.15 -19.61
N ASN A 325 17.37 11.60 -20.78
CA ASN A 325 16.84 10.24 -20.89
C ASN A 325 17.94 9.25 -20.52
N ASN A 326 17.64 8.27 -19.69
CA ASN A 326 18.62 7.25 -19.31
C ASN A 326 18.75 6.10 -20.34
N LEU A 327 18.01 6.19 -21.45
CA LEU A 327 18.13 5.33 -22.62
C LEU A 327 18.46 6.18 -23.85
N SER A 328 19.32 5.67 -24.74
CA SER A 328 19.63 6.27 -26.04
C SER A 328 18.40 6.25 -26.97
N LYS A 329 18.43 6.98 -28.10
CA LYS A 329 17.33 6.93 -29.08
C LYS A 329 17.13 5.50 -29.63
N PRO A 330 18.18 4.79 -30.09
CA PRO A 330 18.06 3.39 -30.53
C PRO A 330 17.44 2.47 -29.47
N HIS A 331 17.91 2.55 -28.22
CA HIS A 331 17.34 1.74 -27.12
C HIS A 331 15.87 2.03 -26.84
N ARG A 332 15.43 3.29 -27.00
CA ARG A 332 14.00 3.62 -26.84
C ARG A 332 13.19 3.04 -27.96
N ASP A 333 13.67 3.10 -29.20
CA ASP A 333 12.97 2.56 -30.35
C ASP A 333 12.91 1.02 -30.30
N ALA A 334 14.00 0.35 -29.88
CA ALA A 334 14.03 -1.08 -29.56
C ALA A 334 13.02 -1.48 -28.47
N LEU A 335 12.87 -0.66 -27.42
CA LEU A 335 11.83 -0.92 -26.40
C LEU A 335 10.41 -0.84 -26.97
N LYS A 336 10.16 0.04 -27.95
CA LYS A 336 8.85 0.11 -28.64
C LYS A 336 8.64 -1.13 -29.49
N GLU A 337 9.66 -1.52 -30.26
CA GLU A 337 9.65 -2.72 -31.10
C GLU A 337 9.32 -3.96 -30.26
N LEU A 338 10.03 -4.20 -29.16
CA LEU A 338 9.74 -5.32 -28.24
C LEU A 338 8.30 -5.26 -27.71
N SER A 339 7.82 -4.07 -27.35
CA SER A 339 6.46 -3.87 -26.86
C SER A 339 5.39 -4.14 -27.92
N GLU A 340 5.71 -3.87 -29.18
CA GLU A 340 4.85 -4.14 -30.34
C GLU A 340 4.82 -5.63 -30.67
N LYS A 341 5.97 -6.30 -30.73
CA LYS A 341 6.06 -7.76 -30.92
C LYS A 341 5.29 -8.54 -29.84
N VAL A 342 5.39 -8.12 -28.57
CA VAL A 342 4.59 -8.69 -27.47
C VAL A 342 3.10 -8.39 -27.62
N ARG A 343 2.73 -7.23 -28.17
CA ARG A 343 1.32 -6.85 -28.37
C ARG A 343 0.70 -7.58 -29.56
N ASN A 344 1.47 -7.82 -30.61
CA ASN A 344 1.06 -8.55 -31.80
C ASN A 344 1.04 -10.07 -31.59
N HIS A 345 1.31 -10.54 -30.37
CA HIS A 345 1.35 -11.97 -30.03
C HIS A 345 2.42 -12.77 -30.79
N GLU A 346 3.47 -12.11 -31.28
CA GLU A 346 4.62 -12.76 -31.94
C GLU A 346 5.52 -13.46 -30.92
N ILE A 347 5.89 -12.73 -29.85
CA ILE A 347 6.83 -13.19 -28.84
C ILE A 347 6.24 -13.11 -27.43
N ARG A 348 6.76 -13.97 -26.56
CA ARG A 348 6.64 -13.87 -25.11
C ARG A 348 7.97 -13.49 -24.51
N ILE A 349 7.93 -12.52 -23.60
CA ILE A 349 9.05 -12.15 -22.75
C ILE A 349 8.70 -12.54 -21.31
N SER A 350 9.55 -13.35 -20.69
CA SER A 350 9.45 -13.76 -19.29
C SER A 350 10.81 -13.64 -18.61
N THR A 351 10.92 -14.03 -17.33
CA THR A 351 12.19 -14.19 -16.64
C THR A 351 12.52 -15.68 -16.49
N SER A 352 13.80 -16.03 -16.46
CA SER A 352 14.20 -17.40 -16.14
C SER A 352 13.92 -17.75 -14.67
N ASP A 353 13.84 -19.05 -14.37
CA ASP A 353 13.54 -19.54 -13.01
C ASP A 353 14.63 -19.18 -11.97
N LYS A 354 15.92 -19.35 -12.32
CA LYS A 354 17.05 -19.15 -11.39
C LYS A 354 18.11 -18.14 -11.85
N GLY A 355 18.11 -17.74 -13.12
CA GLY A 355 19.16 -16.88 -13.67
C GLY A 355 18.87 -15.38 -13.54
N GLY A 356 17.58 -15.01 -13.54
CA GLY A 356 17.10 -13.63 -13.39
C GLY A 356 17.09 -12.82 -14.69
N GLU A 357 17.64 -13.35 -15.77
CA GLU A 357 17.59 -12.78 -17.12
C GLU A 357 16.20 -12.83 -17.74
N PHE A 358 16.01 -12.00 -18.78
CA PHE A 358 14.87 -12.17 -19.67
C PHE A 358 15.05 -13.41 -20.55
N THR A 359 13.97 -14.15 -20.72
CA THR A 359 13.81 -15.20 -21.71
C THR A 359 12.82 -14.73 -22.78
N VAL A 360 13.17 -14.88 -24.06
CA VAL A 360 12.36 -14.44 -25.20
C VAL A 360 12.13 -15.63 -26.13
N TYR A 361 10.88 -15.94 -26.43
CA TYR A 361 10.48 -17.09 -27.26
C TYR A 361 9.14 -16.84 -27.96
N PRO A 362 8.79 -17.63 -29.00
CA PRO A 362 7.50 -17.52 -29.66
C PRO A 362 6.36 -17.76 -28.69
N LEU A 363 5.27 -16.99 -28.82
CA LEU A 363 4.10 -17.18 -27.95
C LEU A 363 3.45 -18.56 -28.16
N LEU A 364 3.53 -19.12 -29.37
CA LEU A 364 3.03 -20.45 -29.67
C LEU A 364 3.75 -21.53 -28.87
N LEU A 365 5.09 -21.47 -28.83
CA LEU A 365 5.91 -22.40 -28.05
C LEU A 365 5.58 -22.34 -26.55
N ASP A 366 5.33 -21.14 -25.99
CA ASP A 366 4.86 -21.00 -24.59
C ASP A 366 3.54 -21.74 -24.33
N LYS A 367 2.63 -21.67 -25.31
CA LYS A 367 1.33 -22.35 -25.22
C LYS A 367 1.52 -23.86 -25.23
N GLU A 368 2.34 -24.38 -26.13
CA GLU A 368 2.65 -25.81 -26.24
C GLU A 368 3.32 -26.35 -24.97
N ILE A 369 4.35 -25.65 -24.46
CA ILE A 369 5.02 -25.99 -23.19
C ILE A 369 4.01 -26.03 -22.05
N GLY A 370 3.13 -25.03 -21.95
CA GLY A 370 2.12 -24.97 -20.90
C GLY A 370 1.06 -26.06 -21.01
N LEU A 371 0.63 -26.41 -22.22
CA LEU A 371 -0.33 -27.51 -22.45
C LEU A 371 0.31 -28.87 -22.16
N LEU A 372 1.56 -29.08 -22.55
CA LEU A 372 2.31 -30.30 -22.25
C LEU A 372 2.47 -30.47 -20.73
N HIS A 373 2.81 -29.40 -19.99
CA HIS A 373 2.86 -29.43 -18.52
C HIS A 373 1.50 -29.79 -17.89
N LEU A 374 0.40 -29.31 -18.48
CA LEU A 374 -0.96 -29.57 -18.01
C LEU A 374 -1.52 -30.93 -18.43
N SER A 375 -0.80 -31.68 -19.26
CA SER A 375 -1.21 -33.03 -19.69
C SER A 375 -1.08 -34.07 -18.57
N ASP A 376 -0.33 -33.76 -17.50
CA ASP A 376 -0.23 -34.62 -16.32
C ASP A 376 -1.56 -34.66 -15.54
N THR A 377 -2.35 -35.71 -15.83
CA THR A 377 -3.64 -35.96 -15.20
C THR A 377 -3.54 -36.40 -13.75
N SER A 378 -2.34 -36.76 -13.26
CA SER A 378 -2.12 -37.07 -11.84
C SER A 378 -2.09 -35.80 -10.98
N THR A 379 -1.69 -34.67 -11.55
CA THR A 379 -1.59 -33.38 -10.86
C THR A 379 -2.76 -32.44 -11.18
N TYR A 380 -3.24 -32.46 -12.42
CA TYR A 380 -4.24 -31.51 -12.91
C TYR A 380 -5.48 -32.22 -13.44
N SER A 381 -6.65 -31.62 -13.20
CA SER A 381 -7.91 -32.06 -13.79
C SER A 381 -8.56 -30.94 -14.60
N LEU A 382 -9.17 -31.33 -15.72
CA LEU A 382 -9.88 -30.42 -16.61
C LEU A 382 -11.26 -30.06 -16.06
N ILE A 383 -11.61 -28.77 -16.06
CA ILE A 383 -12.91 -28.28 -15.59
C ILE A 383 -13.78 -27.85 -16.76
N ARG A 384 -14.93 -28.52 -16.92
CA ARG A 384 -15.90 -28.21 -18.00
C ARG A 384 -16.76 -26.97 -17.74
N LYS A 385 -16.99 -26.59 -16.48
CA LYS A 385 -17.90 -25.49 -16.10
C LYS A 385 -17.16 -24.28 -15.51
N ARG A 386 -17.32 -23.11 -16.13
CA ARG A 386 -16.72 -21.84 -15.67
C ARG A 386 -17.21 -21.38 -14.28
N ASP A 387 -18.38 -21.84 -13.83
CA ASP A 387 -19.00 -21.39 -12.57
C ASP A 387 -18.30 -21.91 -11.31
N VAL A 388 -17.31 -22.80 -11.42
CA VAL A 388 -16.58 -23.34 -10.27
C VAL A 388 -15.90 -22.23 -9.45
N ILE A 389 -15.35 -21.21 -10.10
CA ILE A 389 -14.75 -20.05 -9.40
C ILE A 389 -15.80 -19.29 -8.59
N LYS A 390 -17.02 -19.14 -9.11
CA LYS A 390 -18.12 -18.49 -8.38
C LYS A 390 -18.55 -19.33 -7.18
N LYS A 391 -18.65 -20.64 -7.34
CA LYS A 391 -18.97 -21.59 -6.25
C LYS A 391 -17.93 -21.53 -5.14
N ALA A 392 -16.64 -21.56 -5.48
CA ALA A 392 -15.55 -21.42 -4.51
C ALA A 392 -15.64 -20.10 -3.72
N VAL A 393 -15.96 -18.98 -4.39
CA VAL A 393 -16.16 -17.69 -3.71
C VAL A 393 -17.40 -17.71 -2.81
N GLN A 394 -18.48 -18.37 -3.21
CA GLN A 394 -19.68 -18.50 -2.38
C GLN A 394 -19.39 -19.32 -1.12
N GLU A 395 -18.69 -20.45 -1.24
CA GLU A 395 -18.25 -21.31 -0.13
C GLU A 395 -17.37 -20.52 0.85
N ILE A 396 -16.27 -19.92 0.36
CA ILE A 396 -15.34 -19.11 1.17
C ILE A 396 -16.06 -17.98 1.90
N ASN A 397 -16.88 -17.21 1.17
CA ASN A 397 -17.61 -16.10 1.79
C ASN A 397 -18.68 -16.59 2.77
N SER A 398 -19.24 -17.79 2.57
CA SER A 398 -20.18 -18.39 3.52
C SER A 398 -19.49 -18.74 4.83
N ALA A 399 -18.34 -19.41 4.78
CA ALA A 399 -17.53 -19.73 5.95
C ALA A 399 -17.13 -18.45 6.72
N ILE A 400 -16.66 -17.42 6.02
CA ILE A 400 -16.32 -16.12 6.63
C ILE A 400 -17.55 -15.48 7.30
N ARG A 401 -18.72 -15.54 6.65
CA ARG A 401 -19.96 -14.99 7.22
C ARG A 401 -20.41 -15.75 8.46
N GLN A 402 -20.35 -17.08 8.46
CA GLN A 402 -20.69 -17.90 9.61
C GLN A 402 -19.82 -17.55 10.82
N LEU A 403 -18.51 -17.42 10.62
CA LEU A 403 -17.58 -17.00 11.67
C LEU A 403 -17.83 -15.57 12.18
N ALA A 404 -18.35 -14.69 11.32
CA ALA A 404 -18.73 -13.34 11.73
C ALA A 404 -20.04 -13.32 12.53
N VAL A 405 -21.00 -14.19 12.18
CA VAL A 405 -22.29 -14.32 12.89
C VAL A 405 -22.10 -14.99 14.25
N SER A 406 -21.23 -15.99 14.35
CA SER A 406 -20.90 -16.66 15.62
C SER A 406 -20.07 -15.79 16.57
N GLY A 407 -19.67 -14.58 16.17
CA GLY A 407 -18.85 -13.68 16.98
C GLY A 407 -17.35 -13.99 16.99
N CYS A 408 -16.91 -15.06 16.32
CA CYS A 408 -15.50 -15.44 16.23
C CYS A 408 -14.67 -14.41 15.44
N LEU A 409 -15.24 -13.80 14.40
CA LEU A 409 -14.61 -12.74 13.60
C LEU A 409 -15.36 -11.41 13.70
N ARG A 410 -14.65 -10.32 13.96
CA ARG A 410 -15.21 -8.98 13.88
C ARG A 410 -15.72 -8.68 12.46
N SER A 411 -16.89 -8.06 12.41
CA SER A 411 -17.55 -7.68 11.14
C SER A 411 -16.68 -6.83 10.21
N ASN A 412 -15.83 -5.95 10.78
CA ASN A 412 -14.90 -5.15 9.99
C ASN A 412 -13.83 -6.01 9.31
N LEU A 413 -13.23 -6.96 10.03
CA LEU A 413 -12.23 -7.87 9.49
C LEU A 413 -12.86 -8.80 8.45
N ALA A 414 -14.02 -9.40 8.76
CA ALA A 414 -14.77 -10.26 7.85
C ALA A 414 -15.05 -9.56 6.51
N LYS A 415 -15.49 -8.28 6.53
CA LYS A 415 -15.68 -7.46 5.32
C LYS A 415 -14.38 -7.24 4.54
N ARG A 416 -13.22 -7.12 5.21
CA ARG A 416 -11.93 -6.94 4.53
C ARG A 416 -11.50 -8.20 3.78
N ILE A 417 -11.71 -9.37 4.38
CA ILE A 417 -11.28 -10.67 3.83
C ILE A 417 -12.30 -11.29 2.86
N THR A 418 -13.55 -10.81 2.83
CA THR A 418 -14.58 -11.22 1.87
C THR A 418 -14.22 -10.79 0.44
N THR A 419 -14.44 -11.67 -0.54
CA THR A 419 -14.15 -11.43 -1.97
C THR A 419 -15.44 -11.36 -2.79
N SER A 420 -15.73 -10.23 -3.44
CA SER A 420 -16.95 -10.07 -4.24
C SER A 420 -16.75 -10.24 -5.75
N ASN A 421 -15.60 -9.79 -6.28
CA ASN A 421 -15.28 -9.84 -7.70
C ASN A 421 -13.87 -10.45 -7.83
N PRO A 422 -13.72 -11.78 -7.76
CA PRO A 422 -12.41 -12.41 -7.90
C PRO A 422 -11.88 -12.19 -9.32
N SER A 423 -10.57 -12.06 -9.45
CA SER A 423 -9.89 -12.29 -10.72
C SER A 423 -9.75 -13.80 -10.92
N THR A 424 -9.88 -14.31 -12.14
CA THR A 424 -9.58 -15.71 -12.42
C THR A 424 -8.09 -15.96 -12.20
N PRO A 425 -7.68 -16.91 -11.33
CA PRO A 425 -6.28 -17.30 -11.21
C PRO A 425 -5.76 -17.87 -12.54
N ILE A 426 -4.48 -17.70 -12.83
CA ILE A 426 -3.88 -18.15 -14.09
C ILE A 426 -2.60 -18.92 -13.87
N LEU A 427 -2.33 -19.88 -14.75
CA LEU A 427 -1.02 -20.49 -14.86
C LEU A 427 -0.12 -19.64 -15.75
N TYR A 428 1.13 -19.46 -15.32
CA TYR A 428 2.23 -19.10 -16.21
C TYR A 428 3.47 -19.89 -15.84
N THR A 429 4.35 -20.12 -16.81
CA THR A 429 5.55 -20.93 -16.66
C THR A 429 6.80 -20.06 -16.68
N LEU A 430 7.81 -20.50 -15.92
CA LEU A 430 9.18 -19.99 -15.98
C LEU A 430 10.10 -21.10 -16.49
N ILE A 431 10.88 -20.83 -17.55
CA ILE A 431 11.77 -21.82 -18.14
C ILE A 431 12.99 -22.03 -17.22
N LYS A 432 13.33 -23.30 -16.99
CA LYS A 432 14.51 -23.71 -16.21
C LYS A 432 15.76 -23.75 -17.09
N THR A 433 16.28 -22.59 -17.45
CA THR A 433 17.48 -22.42 -18.32
C THR A 433 18.78 -23.01 -17.76
N HIS A 434 18.77 -23.48 -16.51
CA HIS A 434 19.94 -24.04 -15.81
C HIS A 434 20.00 -25.56 -15.84
N LYS A 435 19.02 -26.22 -16.44
CA LYS A 435 19.00 -27.68 -16.53
C LYS A 435 19.93 -28.13 -17.68
N PRO A 436 20.67 -29.24 -17.50
CA PRO A 436 21.72 -29.64 -18.44
C PRO A 436 21.19 -30.00 -19.84
N ASP A 437 19.95 -30.43 -19.92
CA ASP A 437 19.20 -30.75 -21.14
C ASP A 437 18.59 -29.53 -21.84
N PHE A 438 18.83 -28.31 -21.32
CA PHE A 438 18.31 -27.08 -21.91
C PHE A 438 19.01 -26.78 -23.25
N SER A 439 18.26 -26.82 -24.35
CA SER A 439 18.70 -26.35 -25.65
C SER A 439 17.92 -25.09 -26.07
N PRO A 440 18.57 -23.92 -26.21
CA PRO A 440 17.89 -22.69 -26.61
C PRO A 440 17.42 -22.71 -28.07
N THR A 441 18.04 -23.51 -28.93
CA THR A 441 17.66 -23.58 -30.36
C THR A 441 16.48 -24.50 -30.61
N SER A 442 16.08 -25.32 -29.64
CA SER A 442 14.93 -26.22 -29.80
C SER A 442 13.62 -25.47 -30.00
N THR A 443 12.80 -25.99 -30.90
CA THR A 443 11.40 -25.59 -31.11
C THR A 443 10.41 -26.58 -30.50
N ASP A 444 10.88 -27.73 -30.02
CA ASP A 444 10.04 -28.74 -29.36
C ASP A 444 9.76 -28.37 -27.91
N ALA A 445 8.48 -28.34 -27.53
CA ALA A 445 8.02 -28.09 -26.18
C ALA A 445 8.57 -29.10 -25.15
N ALA A 446 8.79 -30.36 -25.53
CA ALA A 446 9.30 -31.39 -24.62
C ALA A 446 10.74 -31.15 -24.15
N ALA A 447 11.52 -30.36 -24.90
CA ALA A 447 12.88 -29.99 -24.55
C ALA A 447 12.96 -29.03 -23.34
N PHE A 448 11.84 -28.44 -22.89
CA PHE A 448 11.84 -27.39 -21.89
C PHE A 448 11.19 -27.81 -20.56
N LYS A 449 12.02 -27.95 -19.52
CA LYS A 449 11.54 -28.06 -18.14
C LYS A 449 11.12 -26.68 -17.60
N VAL A 450 9.96 -26.64 -16.93
CA VAL A 450 9.39 -25.38 -16.40
C VAL A 450 9.15 -25.41 -14.88
N ARG A 451 9.02 -24.22 -14.30
CA ARG A 451 8.38 -24.00 -12.99
C ARG A 451 6.99 -23.41 -13.22
N PRO A 452 5.91 -24.16 -12.93
CA PRO A 452 4.55 -23.62 -13.01
C PRO A 452 4.27 -22.67 -11.85
N ILE A 453 3.62 -21.54 -12.12
CA ILE A 453 3.13 -20.62 -11.09
C ILE A 453 1.65 -20.34 -11.34
N ILE A 454 0.83 -20.58 -10.32
CA ILE A 454 -0.59 -20.23 -10.31
C ILE A 454 -0.75 -18.87 -9.63
N SER A 455 -0.97 -17.82 -10.43
CA SER A 455 -1.20 -16.46 -9.90
C SER A 455 -2.60 -16.34 -9.30
N SER A 456 -2.70 -16.58 -8.00
CA SER A 456 -3.94 -16.40 -7.23
C SER A 456 -4.21 -14.95 -6.83
N CYS A 457 -3.43 -13.97 -7.30
CA CYS A 457 -3.59 -12.55 -6.95
C CYS A 457 -4.97 -12.01 -7.34
N GLY A 458 -5.71 -11.52 -6.34
CA GLY A 458 -7.10 -11.07 -6.50
C GLY A 458 -8.10 -12.20 -6.75
N GLY A 459 -7.68 -13.46 -6.69
CA GLY A 459 -8.52 -14.65 -6.87
C GLY A 459 -9.35 -15.01 -5.65
N PRO A 460 -10.07 -16.15 -5.69
CA PRO A 460 -10.98 -16.57 -4.62
C PRO A 460 -10.32 -16.66 -3.24
N THR A 461 -9.13 -17.26 -3.18
CA THR A 461 -8.41 -17.58 -1.94
C THR A 461 -7.44 -16.48 -1.49
N ASP A 462 -7.14 -15.45 -2.29
CA ASP A 462 -6.08 -14.47 -2.00
C ASP A 462 -6.22 -13.79 -0.63
N LYS A 463 -7.44 -13.32 -0.34
CA LYS A 463 -7.71 -12.59 0.90
C LYS A 463 -7.73 -13.48 2.13
N LEU A 464 -8.32 -14.68 2.00
CA LEU A 464 -8.40 -15.66 3.08
C LEU A 464 -7.01 -16.24 3.38
N SER A 465 -6.26 -16.65 2.36
CA SER A 465 -4.88 -17.14 2.49
C SER A 465 -3.95 -16.10 3.10
N TRP A 466 -4.13 -14.80 2.79
CA TRP A 466 -3.41 -13.74 3.48
C TRP A 466 -3.74 -13.74 4.98
N PHE A 467 -5.02 -13.74 5.34
CA PHE A 467 -5.44 -13.72 6.74
C PHE A 467 -4.89 -14.94 7.53
N LEU A 468 -5.04 -16.14 6.97
CA LEU A 468 -4.51 -17.37 7.54
C LEU A 468 -2.98 -17.33 7.65
N SER A 469 -2.26 -16.78 6.66
CA SER A 469 -0.80 -16.64 6.75
C SER A 469 -0.37 -15.81 7.96
N GLN A 470 -1.12 -14.75 8.32
CA GLN A 470 -0.78 -13.93 9.49
C GLN A 470 -0.97 -14.68 10.82
N ILE A 471 -1.90 -15.62 10.86
CA ILE A 471 -2.21 -16.45 12.04
C ILE A 471 -1.23 -17.62 12.17
N LEU A 472 -0.82 -18.20 11.04
CA LEU A 472 -0.02 -19.42 10.99
C LEU A 472 1.49 -19.17 10.96
N SER A 473 1.95 -18.01 10.49
CA SER A 473 3.38 -17.67 10.46
C SER A 473 4.12 -17.82 11.80
N PRO A 474 3.52 -17.51 12.98
CA PRO A 474 4.17 -17.76 14.27
C PRO A 474 4.53 -19.23 14.52
N LEU A 475 3.78 -20.19 13.96
CA LEU A 475 4.05 -21.62 14.12
C LEU A 475 5.38 -22.06 13.50
N LEU A 476 5.93 -21.27 12.57
CA LEU A 476 7.24 -21.57 11.97
C LEU A 476 8.37 -21.60 13.01
N GLN A 477 8.21 -20.86 14.13
CA GLN A 477 9.18 -20.86 15.23
C GLN A 477 9.17 -22.15 16.03
N ALA A 478 8.08 -22.93 15.96
CA ALA A 478 7.95 -24.20 16.65
C ALA A 478 8.60 -25.36 15.90
N VAL A 479 9.05 -25.15 14.65
CA VAL A 479 9.72 -26.17 13.84
C VAL A 479 11.24 -26.08 14.10
N PRO A 480 11.85 -27.05 14.80
CA PRO A 480 13.26 -26.92 15.25
C PRO A 480 14.26 -26.82 14.09
N SER A 481 14.01 -27.54 13.00
CA SER A 481 14.86 -27.55 11.80
C SER A 481 14.75 -26.26 10.99
N HIS A 482 13.74 -25.41 11.21
CA HIS A 482 13.44 -24.31 10.30
C HIS A 482 14.47 -23.18 10.34
N LEU A 483 15.08 -22.91 9.18
CA LEU A 483 15.90 -21.74 8.92
C LEU A 483 15.10 -20.61 8.27
N SER A 484 15.21 -19.41 8.85
CA SER A 484 14.56 -18.22 8.30
C SER A 484 15.40 -17.48 7.25
N ASN A 485 16.74 -17.54 7.35
CA ASN A 485 17.67 -16.86 6.46
C ASN A 485 19.11 -17.39 6.62
N THR A 486 20.01 -16.95 5.73
CA THR A 486 21.43 -17.33 5.74
C THR A 486 22.18 -16.87 6.99
N ALA A 487 21.81 -15.76 7.63
CA ALA A 487 22.49 -15.32 8.85
C ALA A 487 22.22 -16.27 10.03
N ALA A 488 20.96 -16.72 10.19
CA ALA A 488 20.59 -17.74 11.16
C ALA A 488 21.32 -19.07 10.89
N PHE A 489 21.53 -19.41 9.63
CA PHE A 489 22.34 -20.57 9.25
C PHE A 489 23.80 -20.43 9.72
N LEU A 490 24.46 -19.30 9.43
CA LEU A 490 25.85 -19.05 9.84
C LEU A 490 26.02 -19.04 11.36
N GLU A 491 25.05 -18.49 12.09
CA GLU A 491 25.04 -18.50 13.56
C GLU A 491 24.98 -19.93 14.11
N ARG A 492 24.07 -20.76 13.59
CA ARG A 492 23.94 -22.18 13.99
C ARG A 492 25.16 -23.00 13.58
N LEU A 493 25.73 -22.74 12.40
CA LEU A 493 26.95 -23.40 11.93
C LEU A 493 28.13 -23.10 12.85
N GLY A 494 28.24 -21.86 13.33
CA GLY A 494 29.27 -21.44 14.28
C GLY A 494 29.09 -21.96 15.71
N SER A 495 27.91 -22.52 16.05
CA SER A 495 27.65 -23.11 17.38
C SER A 495 28.09 -24.56 17.51
N ILE A 496 28.54 -25.20 16.43
CA ILE A 496 29.11 -26.56 16.52
C ILE A 496 30.40 -26.47 17.36
N PRO A 497 30.52 -27.25 18.45
CA PRO A 497 31.73 -27.27 19.23
C PRO A 497 32.92 -27.77 18.40
N GLU A 498 34.08 -27.18 18.63
CA GLU A 498 35.33 -27.72 18.11
C GLU A 498 35.49 -29.12 18.69
N SER A 499 35.43 -30.14 17.82
CA SER A 499 35.43 -31.53 18.27
C SER A 499 36.77 -31.88 18.91
N ALA A 500 36.74 -32.42 20.13
CA ALA A 500 37.93 -32.98 20.81
C ALA A 500 38.36 -34.34 20.21
N THR A 501 37.54 -34.95 19.36
CA THR A 501 37.83 -36.21 18.66
C THR A 501 38.54 -35.94 17.32
N TYR A 502 39.59 -36.71 17.03
CA TYR A 502 40.37 -36.65 15.77
C TYR A 502 39.60 -37.03 14.50
N LYS A 503 38.29 -37.36 14.57
CA LYS A 503 37.49 -37.71 13.40
C LYS A 503 36.90 -36.45 12.76
N PRO A 504 37.02 -36.29 11.42
CA PRO A 504 36.43 -35.17 10.72
C PRO A 504 34.90 -35.30 10.66
N TYR A 505 34.18 -34.18 10.85
CA TYR A 505 32.74 -34.13 10.63
C TYR A 505 32.35 -34.54 9.20
N VAL A 506 31.26 -35.30 9.07
CA VAL A 506 30.64 -35.63 7.79
C VAL A 506 29.42 -34.74 7.59
N TYR A 507 29.36 -34.03 6.47
CA TYR A 507 28.30 -33.08 6.18
C TYR A 507 27.87 -33.13 4.71
N ALA A 508 26.58 -32.89 4.47
CA ALA A 508 25.97 -32.92 3.14
C ALA A 508 24.76 -31.99 3.06
N SER A 509 24.33 -31.73 1.83
CA SER A 509 23.08 -31.01 1.54
C SER A 509 22.06 -31.99 0.98
N PHE A 510 20.83 -31.99 1.51
CA PHE A 510 19.71 -32.71 0.89
C PHE A 510 18.78 -31.72 0.17
N ASP A 511 18.30 -32.09 -1.02
CA ASP A 511 17.33 -31.32 -1.80
C ASP A 511 16.05 -32.14 -1.98
N VAL A 512 14.90 -31.56 -1.60
CA VAL A 512 13.59 -32.21 -1.76
C VAL A 512 13.10 -32.04 -3.20
N VAL A 513 12.90 -33.17 -3.89
CA VAL A 513 12.47 -33.18 -5.28
C VAL A 513 11.02 -32.67 -5.39
N SER A 514 10.86 -31.51 -6.01
CA SER A 514 9.55 -30.91 -6.36
C SER A 514 8.57 -30.84 -5.18
N LEU A 515 9.05 -30.41 -4.00
CA LEU A 515 8.30 -30.38 -2.74
C LEU A 515 6.82 -29.98 -2.90
N TYR A 516 6.53 -28.80 -3.45
CA TYR A 516 5.16 -28.31 -3.56
C TYR A 516 4.20 -29.17 -4.38
N THR A 517 4.65 -29.80 -5.48
CA THR A 517 3.77 -30.65 -6.30
C THR A 517 3.52 -31.99 -5.64
N ASN A 518 4.47 -32.44 -4.82
CA ASN A 518 4.44 -33.76 -4.19
C ASN A 518 3.79 -33.76 -2.81
N MET A 519 3.65 -32.61 -2.14
CA MET A 519 2.96 -32.51 -0.86
C MET A 519 1.51 -33.02 -0.94
N ASP A 520 1.16 -33.98 -0.10
CA ASP A 520 -0.23 -34.41 0.05
C ASP A 520 -1.03 -33.37 0.87
N CYS A 521 -2.20 -32.97 0.36
CA CYS A 521 -3.03 -31.96 1.01
C CYS A 521 -3.61 -32.44 2.35
N GLY A 522 -3.93 -33.73 2.46
CA GLY A 522 -4.43 -34.34 3.70
C GLY A 522 -3.37 -34.36 4.79
N ARG A 523 -2.18 -34.90 4.48
CA ARG A 523 -1.01 -34.87 5.38
C ARG A 523 -0.58 -33.45 5.73
N ALA A 524 -0.70 -32.48 4.81
CA ALA A 524 -0.45 -31.07 5.12
C ALA A 524 -1.42 -30.54 6.19
N ILE A 525 -2.69 -30.94 6.13
CA ILE A 525 -3.68 -30.61 7.15
C ILE A 525 -3.35 -31.31 8.49
N GLU A 526 -2.98 -32.58 8.47
CA GLU A 526 -2.57 -33.34 9.67
C GLU A 526 -1.35 -32.70 10.34
N SER A 527 -0.34 -32.33 9.55
CA SER A 527 0.85 -31.63 10.06
C SER A 527 0.49 -30.29 10.73
N LEU A 528 -0.46 -29.54 10.14
CA LEU A 528 -0.94 -28.30 10.71
C LEU A 528 -1.66 -28.56 12.05
N GLN A 529 -2.51 -29.57 12.12
CA GLN A 529 -3.20 -29.95 13.36
C GLN A 529 -2.22 -30.35 14.46
N PHE A 530 -1.18 -31.12 14.12
CA PHE A 530 -0.11 -31.52 15.05
C PHE A 530 0.56 -30.30 15.68
N PHE A 531 1.04 -29.35 14.87
CA PHE A 531 1.69 -28.14 15.40
C PHE A 531 0.73 -27.21 16.14
N LEU A 532 -0.54 -27.10 15.71
CA LEU A 532 -1.56 -26.31 16.41
C LEU A 532 -1.87 -26.87 17.79
N ALA A 533 -1.87 -28.20 17.96
CA ALA A 533 -2.13 -28.87 19.23
C ALA A 533 -0.96 -28.70 20.22
N GLN A 534 0.28 -28.84 19.74
CA GLN A 534 1.46 -28.74 20.59
C GLN A 534 1.81 -27.31 21.01
N ASN A 535 1.35 -26.29 20.26
CA ASN A 535 1.81 -24.91 20.42
C ASN A 535 0.67 -23.93 20.73
N GLU A 536 -0.21 -24.29 21.67
CA GLU A 536 -1.36 -23.44 22.04
C GLU A 536 -0.92 -22.04 22.53
N SER A 537 0.20 -21.95 23.26
CA SER A 537 0.74 -20.70 23.82
C SER A 537 1.31 -19.74 22.76
N ILE A 538 1.81 -20.27 21.62
CA ILE A 538 2.44 -19.50 20.54
C ILE A 538 1.41 -19.15 19.45
N THR A 539 0.35 -19.94 19.33
CA THR A 539 -0.63 -19.78 18.24
C THR A 539 -1.52 -18.56 18.45
N VAL A 540 -1.39 -17.56 17.59
CA VAL A 540 -2.26 -16.39 17.62
C VAL A 540 -3.56 -16.67 16.86
N ARG A 541 -4.49 -17.42 17.48
CA ARG A 541 -5.68 -17.97 16.80
C ARG A 541 -6.76 -16.95 16.39
N ALA A 542 -6.58 -15.66 16.69
CA ALA A 542 -7.52 -14.60 16.32
C ALA A 542 -8.99 -14.87 16.71
N GLY A 543 -9.26 -15.59 17.81
CA GLY A 543 -10.62 -15.98 18.22
C GLY A 543 -11.21 -17.18 17.47
N LEU A 544 -10.41 -17.90 16.66
CA LEU A 544 -10.79 -19.13 15.97
C LEU A 544 -10.32 -20.36 16.74
N THR A 545 -11.02 -21.48 16.57
CA THR A 545 -10.58 -22.80 17.06
C THR A 545 -9.62 -23.45 16.06
N SER A 546 -8.81 -24.41 16.51
CA SER A 546 -7.93 -25.20 15.63
C SER A 546 -8.71 -25.89 14.50
N LYS A 547 -9.93 -26.36 14.80
CA LYS A 547 -10.84 -26.96 13.81
C LYS A 547 -11.24 -25.95 12.74
N GLN A 548 -11.69 -24.75 13.13
CA GLN A 548 -12.08 -23.70 12.19
C GLN A 548 -10.89 -23.23 11.32
N ILE A 549 -9.69 -23.11 11.90
CA ILE A 549 -8.48 -22.76 11.13
C ILE A 549 -8.20 -23.84 10.08
N THR A 550 -8.29 -25.10 10.48
CA THR A 550 -8.07 -26.25 9.60
C THR A 550 -9.08 -26.30 8.46
N GLU A 551 -10.37 -26.11 8.75
CA GLU A 551 -11.44 -26.04 7.74
C GLU A 551 -11.20 -24.91 6.73
N LEU A 552 -10.77 -23.73 7.18
CA LEU A 552 -10.46 -22.61 6.28
C LEU A 552 -9.23 -22.86 5.40
N VAL A 553 -8.22 -23.56 5.93
CA VAL A 553 -7.03 -23.99 5.16
C VAL A 553 -7.42 -25.03 4.12
N ASP A 554 -8.21 -26.04 4.49
CA ASP A 554 -8.74 -27.06 3.59
C ASP A 554 -9.52 -26.44 2.42
N ILE A 555 -10.44 -25.51 2.70
CA ILE A 555 -11.15 -24.76 1.65
C ILE A 555 -10.16 -24.06 0.70
N CYS A 556 -9.07 -23.48 1.22
CA CYS A 556 -8.07 -22.82 0.38
C CYS A 556 -7.26 -23.80 -0.49
N LEU A 557 -6.98 -25.02 0.00
CA LEU A 557 -6.26 -26.05 -0.75
C LEU A 557 -7.15 -26.69 -1.82
N ARG A 558 -8.44 -26.93 -1.52
CA ARG A 558 -9.40 -27.44 -2.51
C ARG A 558 -9.74 -26.42 -3.60
N ALA A 559 -9.76 -25.12 -3.26
CA ALA A 559 -10.12 -24.06 -4.19
C ALA A 559 -8.98 -23.59 -5.13
N ASN A 560 -8.11 -24.52 -5.56
CA ASN A 560 -6.99 -24.27 -6.48
C ASN A 560 -7.43 -24.37 -7.95
N TYR A 561 -8.29 -23.43 -8.35
CA TYR A 561 -8.82 -23.32 -9.72
C TYR A 561 -8.10 -22.24 -10.51
N PHE A 562 -7.74 -22.52 -11.76
CA PHE A 562 -7.06 -21.56 -12.63
C PHE A 562 -7.42 -21.74 -14.10
N SER A 563 -7.06 -20.76 -14.93
CA SER A 563 -7.17 -20.86 -16.39
C SER A 563 -5.81 -20.83 -17.08
N PHE A 564 -5.72 -21.51 -18.22
CA PHE A 564 -4.62 -21.43 -19.16
C PHE A 564 -5.17 -21.56 -20.59
N ALA A 565 -4.81 -20.62 -21.48
CA ALA A 565 -5.25 -20.60 -22.87
C ALA A 565 -6.76 -20.81 -23.08
N GLY A 566 -7.58 -20.10 -22.29
CA GLY A 566 -9.04 -20.17 -22.34
C GLY A 566 -9.67 -21.42 -21.68
N THR A 567 -8.86 -22.39 -21.27
CA THR A 567 -9.30 -23.63 -20.63
C THR A 567 -9.14 -23.56 -19.11
N PHE A 568 -10.05 -24.19 -18.37
CA PHE A 568 -10.06 -24.18 -16.90
C PHE A 568 -9.55 -25.49 -16.33
N TYR A 569 -8.73 -25.40 -15.28
CA TYR A 569 -8.09 -26.53 -14.62
C TYR A 569 -8.21 -26.41 -13.10
N GLN A 570 -8.18 -27.55 -12.41
CA GLN A 570 -7.98 -27.66 -10.98
C GLN A 570 -6.68 -28.41 -10.72
N GLN A 571 -5.85 -27.89 -9.83
CA GLN A 571 -4.75 -28.69 -9.29
C GLN A 571 -5.31 -29.59 -8.18
N ILE A 572 -5.21 -30.90 -8.39
CA ILE A 572 -5.77 -31.93 -7.50
C ILE A 572 -4.72 -32.57 -6.58
N ARG A 573 -3.44 -32.50 -6.97
CA ARG A 573 -2.30 -32.96 -6.16
C ARG A 573 -1.32 -31.82 -5.92
N GLY A 574 -0.73 -31.79 -4.72
CA GLY A 574 0.23 -30.76 -4.35
C GLY A 574 -0.42 -29.45 -3.92
N VAL A 575 0.42 -28.57 -3.36
CA VAL A 575 0.04 -27.20 -3.01
C VAL A 575 0.47 -26.26 -4.13
N ALA A 576 -0.47 -25.47 -4.64
CA ALA A 576 -0.22 -24.54 -5.74
C ALA A 576 0.88 -23.51 -5.41
N MET A 577 1.94 -23.51 -6.23
CA MET A 577 2.97 -22.47 -6.20
C MET A 577 2.33 -21.12 -6.56
N GLY A 578 2.38 -20.16 -5.62
CA GLY A 578 1.69 -18.88 -5.73
C GLY A 578 0.56 -18.69 -4.71
N ASN A 579 0.16 -19.75 -3.99
CA ASN A 579 -0.68 -19.64 -2.81
C ASN A 579 0.14 -19.13 -1.61
N ARG A 580 -0.40 -18.16 -0.85
CA ARG A 580 0.29 -17.55 0.31
C ARG A 580 0.54 -18.53 1.45
N LEU A 581 -0.25 -19.60 1.52
CA LEU A 581 -0.10 -20.64 2.54
C LEU A 581 0.97 -21.67 2.19
N ALA A 582 1.35 -21.78 0.91
CA ALA A 582 2.24 -22.85 0.45
C ALA A 582 3.55 -22.91 1.23
N PRO A 583 4.31 -21.81 1.44
CA PRO A 583 5.57 -21.87 2.18
C PRO A 583 5.40 -22.30 3.64
N ILE A 584 4.31 -21.85 4.28
CA ILE A 584 4.04 -22.19 5.69
C ILE A 584 3.72 -23.67 5.79
N LEU A 585 2.81 -24.17 4.96
CA LEU A 585 2.43 -25.58 4.94
C LEU A 585 3.61 -26.47 4.58
N ALA A 586 4.49 -26.06 3.66
CA ALA A 586 5.70 -26.81 3.31
C ALA A 586 6.66 -26.94 4.50
N VAL A 587 6.84 -25.87 5.29
CA VAL A 587 7.68 -25.92 6.50
C VAL A 587 7.08 -26.84 7.57
N LEU A 588 5.77 -26.74 7.83
CA LEU A 588 5.07 -27.59 8.79
C LEU A 588 5.04 -29.06 8.36
N TYR A 589 4.78 -29.32 7.08
CA TYR A 589 4.75 -30.68 6.51
C TYR A 589 6.08 -31.39 6.71
N MET A 590 7.18 -30.77 6.27
CA MET A 590 8.50 -31.34 6.43
C MET A 590 8.90 -31.42 7.91
N GLY A 591 8.55 -30.43 8.74
CA GLY A 591 8.78 -30.49 10.19
C GLY A 591 8.08 -31.65 10.87
N TYR A 592 6.88 -31.99 10.40
CA TYR A 592 6.10 -33.13 10.88
C TYR A 592 6.73 -34.47 10.47
N LEU A 593 7.23 -34.58 9.23
CA LEU A 593 7.99 -35.77 8.80
C LEU A 593 9.28 -35.93 9.62
N GLU A 594 10.05 -34.85 9.74
CA GLU A 594 11.32 -34.80 10.47
C GLU A 594 11.15 -35.24 11.93
N ALA A 595 10.13 -34.74 12.63
CA ALA A 595 9.84 -35.09 14.01
C ALA A 595 9.49 -36.58 14.20
N ARG A 596 9.07 -37.28 13.14
CA ARG A 596 8.65 -38.69 13.18
C ARG A 596 9.71 -39.65 12.68
N SER A 597 10.56 -39.22 11.74
CA SER A 597 11.51 -40.08 11.05
C SER A 597 12.94 -39.97 11.59
N ILE A 598 13.32 -38.83 12.18
CA ILE A 598 14.69 -38.60 12.65
C ILE A 598 14.82 -39.15 14.07
N HIS A 599 15.47 -40.31 14.18
CA HIS A 599 15.74 -40.98 15.48
C HIS A 599 17.18 -40.83 15.95
N CYS A 600 18.11 -40.52 15.05
CA CYS A 600 19.48 -40.20 15.39
C CYS A 600 19.60 -38.73 15.84
N ASN A 601 20.67 -38.39 16.58
CA ASN A 601 20.94 -37.03 17.02
C ASN A 601 22.07 -36.40 16.17
N PRO A 602 21.75 -35.77 15.02
CA PRO A 602 22.76 -35.08 14.22
C PRO A 602 23.29 -33.85 14.96
N HIS A 603 24.55 -33.47 14.71
CA HIS A 603 25.12 -32.23 15.24
C HIS A 603 24.35 -31.00 14.77
N LEU A 604 24.00 -31.00 13.48
CA LEU A 604 23.07 -30.03 12.90
C LEU A 604 22.15 -30.72 11.90
N TYR A 605 20.87 -30.36 11.98
CA TYR A 605 19.88 -30.61 10.95
C TYR A 605 19.08 -29.33 10.75
N LEU A 606 19.34 -28.64 9.64
CA LEU A 606 18.81 -27.30 9.39
C LEU A 606 18.19 -27.23 8.00
N ARG A 607 17.00 -26.66 7.86
CA ARG A 607 16.24 -26.65 6.62
C ARG A 607 15.70 -25.28 6.26
N TYR A 608 16.01 -24.82 5.06
CA TYR A 608 15.39 -23.67 4.42
C TYR A 608 14.37 -24.13 3.39
N ILE A 609 13.12 -24.36 3.83
CA ILE A 609 12.02 -24.89 3.02
C ILE A 609 12.34 -26.28 2.43
N ASP A 610 12.99 -26.34 1.26
CA ASP A 610 13.37 -27.53 0.50
C ASP A 610 14.87 -27.88 0.60
N ASP A 611 15.73 -26.89 0.84
CA ASP A 611 17.17 -27.07 1.01
C ASP A 611 17.49 -27.49 2.46
N ILE A 612 18.11 -28.65 2.69
CA ILE A 612 18.49 -29.17 4.02
C ILE A 612 20.01 -29.27 4.14
N PHE A 613 20.57 -28.79 5.23
CA PHE A 613 21.96 -29.00 5.62
C PHE A 613 22.03 -29.96 6.81
N VAL A 614 22.91 -30.96 6.71
CA VAL A 614 23.11 -31.98 7.73
C VAL A 614 24.59 -32.10 8.08
N CYS A 615 24.88 -32.24 9.38
CA CYS A 615 26.20 -32.54 9.92
C CYS A 615 26.12 -33.68 10.95
N VAL A 616 26.96 -34.71 10.79
CA VAL A 616 26.99 -35.95 11.60
C VAL A 616 28.43 -36.47 11.78
N ASP A 617 28.60 -37.50 12.61
CA ASP A 617 29.92 -38.08 12.95
C ASP A 617 30.46 -39.08 11.93
N SER A 618 29.60 -39.68 11.09
CA SER A 618 30.02 -40.73 10.14
C SER A 618 29.16 -40.76 8.88
N GLU A 619 29.72 -41.30 7.79
CA GLU A 619 28.99 -41.50 6.54
C GLU A 619 27.82 -42.49 6.73
N GLU A 620 27.99 -43.50 7.58
CA GLU A 620 26.92 -44.44 7.93
C GLU A 620 25.73 -43.74 8.59
N ALA A 621 25.99 -42.84 9.55
CA ALA A 621 24.94 -42.05 10.18
C ALA A 621 24.23 -41.14 9.15
N LEU A 622 24.98 -40.57 8.21
CA LEU A 622 24.42 -39.76 7.13
C LEU A 622 23.50 -40.58 6.21
N GLN A 623 23.94 -41.77 5.79
CA GLN A 623 23.13 -42.67 4.95
C GLN A 623 21.89 -43.15 5.67
N ASN A 624 22.00 -43.52 6.94
CA ASN A 624 20.86 -43.96 7.74
C ASN A 624 19.82 -42.85 7.88
N LEU A 625 20.25 -41.62 8.15
CA LEU A 625 19.36 -40.46 8.20
C LEU A 625 18.69 -40.19 6.84
N PHE A 626 19.47 -40.22 5.75
CA PHE A 626 18.94 -40.04 4.39
C PHE A 626 17.89 -41.10 4.03
N TYR A 627 18.13 -42.37 4.40
CA TYR A 627 17.21 -43.48 4.19
C TYR A 627 15.94 -43.35 5.04
N GLN A 628 16.08 -42.99 6.32
CA GLN A 628 14.94 -42.81 7.24
C GLN A 628 13.95 -41.76 6.73
N ILE A 629 14.45 -40.60 6.29
CA ILE A 629 13.59 -39.52 5.80
C ILE A 629 12.93 -39.92 4.47
N ASN A 630 13.68 -40.50 3.53
CA ASN A 630 13.12 -40.97 2.25
C ASN A 630 12.08 -42.08 2.39
N SER A 631 12.16 -42.88 3.47
CA SER A 631 11.20 -43.95 3.74
C SER A 631 9.95 -43.48 4.50
N SER A 632 9.93 -42.23 4.97
CA SER A 632 8.87 -41.71 5.86
C SER A 632 7.58 -41.33 5.14
N ASP A 633 7.66 -40.97 3.85
CA ASP A 633 6.53 -40.52 3.05
C ASP A 633 6.70 -40.97 1.59
N PRO A 634 5.75 -41.73 1.02
CA PRO A 634 5.85 -42.22 -0.35
C PRO A 634 5.83 -41.11 -1.42
N ASN A 635 5.37 -39.90 -1.07
CA ASN A 635 5.33 -38.78 -1.99
C ASN A 635 6.59 -37.91 -1.95
N ILE A 636 7.39 -37.96 -0.87
CA ILE A 636 8.57 -37.11 -0.71
C ILE A 636 9.82 -37.90 -1.02
N THR A 637 10.66 -37.33 -1.89
CA THR A 637 11.96 -37.90 -2.24
C THR A 637 13.03 -36.82 -2.11
N LEU A 638 14.15 -37.18 -1.50
CA LEU A 638 15.31 -36.35 -1.30
C LEU A 638 16.47 -36.84 -2.19
N THR A 639 17.28 -35.90 -2.64
CA THR A 639 18.58 -36.17 -3.25
C THR A 639 19.69 -35.68 -2.33
N ILE A 640 20.88 -36.27 -2.44
CA ILE A 640 22.04 -35.94 -1.61
C ILE A 640 23.16 -35.31 -2.46
N GLU A 641 23.61 -34.13 -2.04
CA GLU A 641 24.77 -33.44 -2.60
C GLU A 641 25.90 -33.44 -1.57
N ARG A 642 27.08 -33.92 -1.99
CA ARG A 642 28.28 -34.01 -1.17
C ARG A 642 29.28 -32.90 -1.52
N PRO A 643 30.20 -32.55 -0.61
CA PRO A 643 31.23 -31.57 -0.91
C PRO A 643 32.03 -31.96 -2.17
N SER A 644 32.16 -31.03 -3.12
CA SER A 644 32.97 -31.19 -4.32
C SER A 644 34.16 -30.24 -4.23
N LYS A 645 35.39 -30.74 -4.48
CA LYS A 645 36.63 -29.96 -4.27
C LYS A 645 36.70 -29.32 -2.86
N ASN A 646 36.26 -30.05 -1.84
CA ASN A 646 36.18 -29.63 -0.42
C ASN A 646 35.16 -28.54 -0.10
N TRP A 647 34.30 -28.15 -1.05
CA TRP A 647 33.26 -27.13 -0.82
C TRP A 647 31.86 -27.71 -1.09
N LEU A 648 30.93 -27.42 -0.19
CA LEU A 648 29.52 -27.77 -0.33
C LEU A 648 28.69 -26.51 -0.54
N PRO A 649 27.99 -26.36 -1.67
CA PRO A 649 27.01 -25.30 -1.86
C PRO A 649 25.81 -25.48 -0.93
N PHE A 650 25.43 -24.43 -0.22
CA PHE A 650 24.16 -24.36 0.54
C PHE A 650 23.67 -22.91 0.57
N LEU A 651 22.42 -22.66 0.16
CA LEU A 651 21.85 -21.32 0.00
C LEU A 651 22.73 -20.38 -0.86
N ASN A 652 23.28 -19.32 -0.25
CA ASN A 652 24.17 -18.33 -0.84
C ASN A 652 25.61 -18.48 -0.31
N THR A 653 25.95 -19.65 0.22
CA THR A 653 27.23 -19.96 0.85
C THR A 653 27.83 -21.22 0.23
N GLU A 654 29.16 -21.29 0.23
CA GLU A 654 29.90 -22.54 0.08
C GLU A 654 30.59 -22.83 1.41
N ILE A 655 30.52 -24.07 1.85
CA ILE A 655 30.96 -24.50 3.18
C ILE A 655 32.11 -25.48 3.04
N THR A 656 33.16 -25.29 3.83
CA THR A 656 34.27 -26.24 3.98
C THR A 656 34.54 -26.47 5.46
N CYS A 657 34.94 -27.67 5.84
CA CYS A 657 35.38 -27.99 7.19
C CYS A 657 36.89 -28.28 7.16
N LYS A 658 37.66 -27.54 7.95
CA LYS A 658 39.11 -27.77 8.15
C LYS A 658 39.38 -27.79 9.65
N ASP A 659 40.12 -28.79 10.12
CA ASP A 659 40.46 -28.96 11.54
C ASP A 659 39.22 -28.91 12.45
N ASN A 660 38.14 -29.57 12.02
CA ASN A 660 36.83 -29.57 12.69
C ASN A 660 36.20 -28.18 12.89
N ARG A 661 36.61 -27.20 12.09
CA ARG A 661 36.04 -25.86 12.07
C ARG A 661 35.45 -25.53 10.70
N PHE A 662 34.23 -25.02 10.71
CA PHE A 662 33.54 -24.62 9.49
C PHE A 662 33.98 -23.23 9.03
N TYR A 663 34.33 -23.15 7.76
CA TYR A 663 34.58 -21.91 7.04
C TYR A 663 33.60 -21.78 5.88
N THR A 664 33.21 -20.55 5.58
CA THR A 664 32.26 -20.22 4.55
C THR A 664 32.82 -19.19 3.60
N ARG A 665 32.39 -19.24 2.35
CA ARG A 665 32.60 -18.17 1.36
C ARG A 665 31.32 -17.85 0.62
N TRP A 666 31.25 -16.65 0.06
CA TRP A 666 30.10 -16.25 -0.73
C TRP A 666 29.97 -17.11 -1.99
N PHE A 667 28.83 -17.76 -2.14
CA PHE A 667 28.54 -18.59 -3.31
C PHE A 667 27.51 -17.93 -4.21
N LYS A 668 27.85 -17.87 -5.50
CA LYS A 668 26.96 -17.48 -6.57
C LYS A 668 26.60 -18.72 -7.37
N LYS A 669 25.32 -19.09 -7.38
CA LYS A 669 24.82 -20.19 -8.24
C LYS A 669 25.24 -19.97 -9.70
N PRO A 670 25.78 -20.98 -10.41
CA PRO A 670 26.25 -20.85 -11.81
C PRO A 670 25.18 -20.29 -12.75
N ALA A 671 23.91 -20.65 -12.53
CA ALA A 671 22.78 -20.16 -13.30
C ALA A 671 22.58 -18.63 -13.23
N SER A 672 23.01 -17.99 -12.14
CA SER A 672 22.74 -16.56 -11.89
C SER A 672 23.51 -15.66 -12.86
N LYS A 673 22.80 -14.76 -13.53
CA LYS A 673 23.42 -13.71 -14.37
C LYS A 673 23.84 -12.46 -13.57
N SER A 674 23.76 -12.51 -12.23
CA SER A 674 24.15 -11.42 -11.32
C SER A 674 23.56 -10.06 -11.69
N ILE A 675 22.28 -10.05 -12.07
CA ILE A 675 21.57 -8.82 -12.42
C ILE A 675 21.22 -8.07 -11.14
N LEU A 676 21.85 -6.91 -10.94
CA LEU A 676 21.50 -5.96 -9.89
C LEU A 676 20.69 -4.81 -10.50
N LEU A 677 20.28 -3.86 -9.67
CA LEU A 677 19.76 -2.60 -10.19
C LEU A 677 20.88 -1.89 -10.98
N HIS A 678 20.69 -1.68 -12.28
CA HIS A 678 21.71 -1.05 -13.11
C HIS A 678 21.97 0.42 -12.72
N ARG A 679 23.22 0.90 -12.82
CA ARG A 679 23.62 2.27 -12.43
C ARG A 679 22.81 3.37 -13.13
N SER A 680 22.56 3.21 -14.43
CA SER A 680 21.82 4.20 -15.22
C SER A 680 20.30 4.18 -14.99
N SER A 681 19.77 3.25 -14.17
CA SER A 681 18.34 3.17 -13.92
C SER A 681 17.77 4.43 -13.26
N ALA A 682 16.51 4.77 -13.56
CA ALA A 682 15.78 5.92 -13.03
C ALA A 682 15.32 5.69 -11.57
N HIS A 683 16.29 5.54 -10.69
CA HIS A 683 16.13 5.42 -9.24
C HIS A 683 16.94 6.51 -8.53
N SER A 684 16.60 6.81 -7.28
CA SER A 684 17.38 7.74 -6.46
C SER A 684 18.80 7.20 -6.22
N ALA A 685 19.77 8.10 -6.09
CA ALA A 685 21.16 7.71 -5.82
C ALA A 685 21.27 6.93 -4.51
N ALA A 686 20.51 7.35 -3.49
CA ALA A 686 20.42 6.66 -2.21
C ALA A 686 19.94 5.20 -2.34
N LEU A 687 18.97 4.91 -3.20
CA LEU A 687 18.48 3.54 -3.38
C LEU A 687 19.55 2.66 -4.04
N LYS A 688 20.18 3.15 -5.11
CA LYS A 688 21.28 2.44 -5.78
C LYS A 688 22.44 2.16 -4.82
N HIS A 689 22.79 3.15 -4.01
CA HIS A 689 23.81 3.04 -2.97
C HIS A 689 23.47 1.95 -1.95
N ASN A 690 22.24 1.94 -1.42
CA ASN A 690 21.82 0.93 -0.45
C ASN A 690 21.86 -0.48 -1.05
N VAL A 691 21.47 -0.66 -2.31
CA VAL A 691 21.53 -1.96 -3.00
C VAL A 691 22.97 -2.48 -3.06
N ILE A 692 23.92 -1.64 -3.47
CA ILE A 692 25.34 -2.01 -3.56
C ILE A 692 25.94 -2.26 -2.17
N THR A 693 25.66 -1.38 -1.22
CA THR A 693 26.18 -1.48 0.15
C THR A 693 25.71 -2.77 0.80
N ASN A 694 24.41 -3.10 0.68
CA ASN A 694 23.86 -4.34 1.20
C ASN A 694 24.44 -5.57 0.49
N PHE A 695 24.61 -5.51 -0.83
CA PHE A 695 25.22 -6.61 -1.60
C PHE A 695 26.66 -6.88 -1.14
N ASN A 696 27.49 -5.84 -1.05
CA ASN A 696 28.88 -5.95 -0.59
C ASN A 696 28.97 -6.41 0.87
N ARG A 697 28.15 -5.82 1.75
CA ARG A 697 28.07 -6.22 3.15
C ARG A 697 27.69 -7.70 3.30
N THR A 698 26.73 -8.18 2.52
CA THR A 698 26.28 -9.58 2.57
C THR A 698 27.39 -10.53 2.14
N ALA A 699 28.07 -10.25 1.02
CA ALA A 699 29.18 -11.07 0.54
C ALA A 699 30.34 -11.15 1.56
N LYS A 700 30.65 -10.02 2.22
CA LYS A 700 31.67 -9.97 3.28
C LYS A 700 31.26 -10.72 4.54
N LEU A 701 30.02 -10.56 5.00
CA LEU A 701 29.51 -11.26 6.20
C LEU A 701 29.49 -12.78 6.02
N ILE A 702 29.25 -13.26 4.80
CA ILE A 702 29.24 -14.70 4.50
C ILE A 702 30.66 -15.29 4.45
N THR A 703 31.67 -14.49 4.11
CA THR A 703 33.02 -15.00 3.87
C THR A 703 33.84 -14.98 5.15
N THR A 704 34.02 -16.14 5.76
CA THR A 704 34.82 -16.33 6.99
C THR A 704 36.19 -16.91 6.72
N ALA A 705 36.37 -17.61 5.58
CA ALA A 705 37.68 -18.13 5.16
C ALA A 705 38.64 -16.97 4.80
N PRO A 706 39.76 -16.76 5.51
CA PRO A 706 40.65 -15.62 5.27
C PRO A 706 41.25 -15.60 3.86
N SER A 707 41.58 -16.78 3.30
CA SER A 707 42.13 -16.94 1.95
C SER A 707 41.14 -16.50 0.84
N GLU A 708 39.83 -16.53 1.12
CA GLU A 708 38.79 -16.29 0.12
C GLU A 708 38.30 -14.83 0.09
N ILE A 709 38.77 -13.98 1.00
CA ILE A 709 38.33 -12.58 1.12
C ILE A 709 38.67 -11.78 -0.14
N ASN A 710 39.88 -11.96 -0.68
CA ASN A 710 40.34 -11.27 -1.88
C ASN A 710 39.56 -11.74 -3.11
N HIS A 711 39.44 -13.05 -3.29
CA HIS A 711 38.66 -13.65 -4.38
C HIS A 711 37.19 -13.19 -4.35
N THR A 712 36.55 -13.18 -3.18
CA THR A 712 35.18 -12.67 -3.02
C THR A 712 35.07 -11.19 -3.40
N SER A 713 36.06 -10.39 -3.00
CA SER A 713 36.09 -8.95 -3.32
C SER A 713 36.24 -8.69 -4.83
N GLU A 714 37.00 -9.52 -5.54
CA GLU A 714 37.11 -9.48 -7.00
C GLU A 714 35.79 -9.88 -7.68
N LEU A 715 35.16 -10.98 -7.24
CA LEU A 715 33.86 -11.41 -7.75
C LEU A 715 32.79 -10.31 -7.58
N VAL A 716 32.71 -9.70 -6.40
CA VAL A 716 31.80 -8.59 -6.13
C VAL A 716 32.11 -7.41 -7.05
N SER A 717 33.39 -7.07 -7.24
CA SER A 717 33.81 -5.98 -8.13
C SER A 717 33.40 -6.24 -9.58
N ASN A 718 33.57 -7.47 -10.06
CA ASN A 718 33.17 -7.87 -11.42
C ASN A 718 31.64 -7.79 -11.60
N VAL A 719 30.87 -8.24 -10.61
CA VAL A 719 29.40 -8.09 -10.62
C VAL A 719 28.99 -6.61 -10.66
N LEU A 720 29.64 -5.76 -9.89
CA LEU A 720 29.35 -4.32 -9.88
C LEU A 720 29.68 -3.66 -11.23
N ARG A 721 30.83 -3.96 -11.83
CA ARG A 721 31.21 -3.48 -13.18
C ARG A 721 30.19 -3.88 -14.23
N ASN A 722 29.76 -5.14 -14.25
CA ASN A 722 28.75 -5.66 -15.18
C ASN A 722 27.36 -5.00 -15.02
N ASN A 723 27.09 -4.33 -13.88
CA ASN A 723 25.87 -3.56 -13.65
C ASN A 723 26.07 -2.04 -13.82
N GLY A 724 27.21 -1.64 -14.40
CA GLY A 724 27.56 -0.26 -14.74
C GLY A 724 28.20 0.53 -13.62
N TYR A 725 28.57 -0.10 -12.49
CA TYR A 725 29.20 0.56 -11.35
C TYR A 725 30.74 0.51 -11.49
N GLY A 726 31.38 1.68 -11.53
CA GLY A 726 32.84 1.80 -11.67
C GLY A 726 33.61 1.77 -10.34
N TYR A 727 34.94 1.90 -10.40
CA TYR A 727 35.83 1.86 -9.23
C TYR A 727 35.54 2.95 -8.17
N ASP A 728 35.01 4.10 -8.60
CA ASP A 728 34.65 5.26 -7.76
C ASP A 728 33.53 4.98 -6.72
N THR A 729 32.95 3.78 -6.76
CA THR A 729 31.91 3.32 -5.82
C THR A 729 32.46 3.14 -4.39
N GLN A 730 33.79 3.01 -4.21
CA GLN A 730 34.41 2.89 -2.89
C GLN A 730 34.36 4.19 -2.06
N LEU A 731 34.38 5.37 -2.71
CA LEU A 731 34.24 6.67 -2.03
C LEU A 731 32.81 6.92 -1.55
N TYR A 732 31.82 6.37 -2.26
CA TYR A 732 30.41 6.42 -1.87
C TYR A 732 30.10 5.63 -0.58
N LEU A 733 30.88 4.60 -0.25
CA LEU A 733 30.60 3.70 0.88
C LEU A 733 30.92 4.30 2.26
N LYS A 734 31.68 5.41 2.33
CA LYS A 734 32.19 5.96 3.60
C LYS A 734 31.26 6.97 4.31
N GLN A 735 30.16 7.42 3.70
CA GLN A 735 29.55 8.69 4.13
C GLN A 735 28.03 8.72 4.34
N TRP A 736 27.40 7.62 4.75
CA TRP A 736 25.96 7.64 5.08
C TRP A 736 25.66 7.05 6.47
N ASN A 737 26.04 7.79 7.50
CA ASN A 737 25.54 7.57 8.86
C ASN A 737 24.11 8.11 8.95
N ARG A 738 23.13 7.23 9.21
CA ARG A 738 21.80 7.66 9.64
C ARG A 738 21.86 7.97 11.14
N PRO A 739 21.40 9.15 11.58
CA PRO A 739 21.11 9.36 12.99
C PRO A 739 20.01 8.39 13.39
N SER A 740 20.31 7.46 14.29
CA SER A 740 19.28 6.73 15.04
C SER A 740 18.70 7.72 16.04
N SER A 741 17.50 8.23 15.77
CA SER A 741 16.70 8.85 16.82
C SER A 741 15.33 8.20 16.81
N HIS A 742 14.94 7.68 17.97
CA HIS A 742 13.59 7.27 18.29
C HIS A 742 12.68 8.52 18.27
N LYS A 743 12.26 8.95 17.07
CA LYS A 743 11.10 9.83 16.88
C LYS A 743 10.00 9.04 16.19
N GLU A 744 8.75 9.41 16.44
CA GLU A 744 7.58 8.84 15.76
C GLU A 744 7.80 8.77 14.24
N SER A 745 7.42 7.64 13.62
CA SER A 745 7.68 7.42 12.20
C SER A 745 6.97 8.46 11.32
N PRO A 746 7.70 9.25 10.51
CA PRO A 746 7.10 10.30 9.70
C PRO A 746 6.19 9.71 8.61
N ILE A 747 5.09 10.41 8.30
CA ILE A 747 4.17 10.05 7.22
C ILE A 747 4.82 10.33 5.89
N THR A 748 4.86 9.30 5.04
CA THR A 748 5.56 9.38 3.77
C THR A 748 4.64 9.88 2.64
N ILE A 749 5.05 10.95 1.96
CA ILE A 749 4.49 11.41 0.68
C ILE A 749 5.21 10.66 -0.44
N THR A 750 4.48 9.80 -1.15
CA THR A 750 5.04 8.94 -2.20
C THR A 750 4.90 9.61 -3.57
N VAL A 751 6.02 10.04 -4.16
CA VAL A 751 6.05 10.71 -5.48
C VAL A 751 6.82 9.88 -6.50
N PRO A 752 6.55 10.02 -7.81
CA PRO A 752 7.39 9.38 -8.82
C PRO A 752 8.80 9.96 -8.81
N PHE A 753 9.81 9.11 -9.00
CA PHE A 753 11.18 9.56 -9.19
C PHE A 753 11.34 10.19 -10.58
N ILE A 754 11.88 11.41 -10.61
CA ILE A 754 12.14 12.15 -11.84
C ILE A 754 13.65 12.43 -11.96
N SER A 755 14.20 13.08 -10.93
CA SER A 755 15.63 13.36 -10.81
C SER A 755 15.99 13.60 -9.35
N GLN A 756 17.28 13.48 -9.03
CA GLN A 756 17.76 13.75 -7.68
C GLN A 756 17.50 15.22 -7.27
N TYR A 757 17.69 16.16 -8.19
CA TYR A 757 17.37 17.57 -7.96
C TYR A 757 15.91 17.76 -7.60
N PHE A 758 15.00 17.13 -8.35
CA PHE A 758 13.56 17.24 -8.11
C PHE A 758 13.19 16.71 -6.71
N THR A 759 13.67 15.52 -6.34
CA THR A 759 13.41 14.93 -5.03
C THR A 759 14.02 15.74 -3.88
N ASN A 760 15.24 16.26 -4.05
CA ASN A 760 15.89 17.08 -3.03
C ASN A 760 15.14 18.39 -2.81
N SER A 761 14.69 19.05 -3.87
CA SER A 761 13.91 20.29 -3.77
C SER A 761 12.57 20.07 -3.06
N LEU A 762 11.85 18.99 -3.37
CA LEU A 762 10.63 18.62 -2.64
C LEU A 762 10.92 18.35 -1.16
N THR A 763 12.03 17.67 -0.86
CA THR A 763 12.41 17.37 0.52
C THR A 763 12.74 18.63 1.30
N ARG A 764 13.42 19.62 0.69
CA ARG A 764 13.69 20.92 1.32
C ARG A 764 12.40 21.68 1.63
N ILE A 765 11.45 21.69 0.70
CA ILE A 765 10.12 22.32 0.91
C ILE A 765 9.42 21.68 2.10
N ILE A 766 9.36 20.34 2.17
CA ILE A 766 8.68 19.65 3.28
C ILE A 766 9.39 19.89 4.62
N ASN A 767 10.72 19.87 4.65
CA ASN A 767 11.50 20.03 5.88
C ASN A 767 11.45 21.45 6.47
N LYS A 768 10.99 22.46 5.71
CA LYS A 768 10.78 23.84 6.19
C LYS A 768 9.66 23.94 7.22
N TYR A 769 8.73 22.98 7.23
CA TYR A 769 7.52 23.03 8.05
C TYR A 769 7.53 21.97 9.15
N PRO A 770 6.99 22.27 10.36
CA PRO A 770 7.05 21.39 11.52
C PRO A 770 5.98 20.27 11.47
N LEU A 771 5.84 19.58 10.34
CA LEU A 771 4.96 18.41 10.21
C LEU A 771 5.80 17.14 10.09
N PRO A 772 5.34 15.99 10.65
CA PRO A 772 6.05 14.72 10.54
C PRO A 772 5.85 14.11 9.15
N LEU A 773 6.32 14.80 8.10
CA LEU A 773 6.19 14.43 6.70
C LEU A 773 7.57 14.09 6.11
N LYS A 774 7.62 13.11 5.22
CA LYS A 774 8.84 12.72 4.50
C LYS A 774 8.55 12.40 3.05
N ILE A 775 9.41 12.82 2.13
CA ILE A 775 9.32 12.40 0.72
C ILE A 775 9.89 10.98 0.58
N ALA A 776 9.13 10.08 -0.04
CA ALA A 776 9.67 8.86 -0.63
C ALA A 776 9.39 8.83 -2.12
N THR A 777 10.30 8.21 -2.85
CA THR A 777 10.22 8.11 -4.30
C THR A 777 9.82 6.70 -4.72
N THR A 778 8.96 6.64 -5.73
CA THR A 778 8.63 5.40 -6.44
C THR A 778 9.28 5.44 -7.81
N PRO A 779 10.04 4.42 -8.21
CA PRO A 779 10.63 4.42 -9.53
C PRO A 779 9.54 4.32 -10.60
N PRO A 780 9.82 4.80 -11.83
CA PRO A 780 9.00 4.52 -13.00
C PRO A 780 8.81 3.01 -13.21
N PRO A 781 7.79 2.58 -13.99
CA PRO A 781 7.66 1.18 -14.38
C PRO A 781 8.99 0.65 -14.94
N ASN A 782 9.45 -0.49 -14.41
CA ASN A 782 10.66 -1.14 -14.87
C ASN A 782 10.38 -1.97 -16.13
N LEU A 783 11.44 -2.44 -16.80
CA LEU A 783 11.34 -3.25 -18.02
C LEU A 783 10.46 -4.48 -17.81
N TYR A 784 10.54 -5.13 -16.65
CA TYR A 784 9.65 -6.25 -16.31
C TYR A 784 8.17 -5.85 -16.43
N ARG A 785 7.77 -4.74 -15.79
CA ARG A 785 6.38 -4.26 -15.82
C ARG A 785 5.92 -3.76 -17.18
N ILE A 786 6.85 -3.35 -18.06
CA ILE A 786 6.56 -2.86 -19.41
C ILE A 786 6.40 -4.05 -20.37
N LEU A 787 7.30 -5.03 -20.31
CA LEU A 787 7.44 -6.08 -21.32
C LEU A 787 6.81 -7.42 -20.91
N VAL A 788 6.87 -7.80 -19.64
CA VAL A 788 6.41 -9.12 -19.18
C VAL A 788 4.92 -9.10 -18.93
N ARG A 789 4.21 -10.05 -19.56
CA ARG A 789 2.78 -10.27 -19.39
C ARG A 789 2.54 -11.70 -18.95
N ASN A 790 2.04 -11.89 -17.73
CA ASN A 790 1.73 -13.23 -17.24
C ASN A 790 0.39 -13.76 -17.79
N ARG A 791 -0.52 -12.88 -18.21
CA ARG A 791 -1.84 -13.19 -18.78
C ARG A 791 -1.83 -13.08 -20.32
N THR A 792 -0.87 -13.74 -20.97
CA THR A 792 -0.72 -13.67 -22.45
C THR A 792 -1.81 -14.43 -23.20
N HIS A 793 -2.26 -15.56 -22.65
CA HIS A 793 -3.22 -16.47 -23.29
C HIS A 793 -4.67 -16.27 -22.81
N ASP A 794 -4.90 -15.33 -21.90
CA ASP A 794 -6.24 -15.03 -21.38
C ASP A 794 -7.01 -14.19 -22.41
N THR A 795 -8.28 -14.51 -22.62
CA THR A 795 -9.22 -13.55 -23.21
C THR A 795 -9.45 -12.45 -22.18
N LEU A 796 -8.81 -11.29 -22.37
CA LEU A 796 -8.85 -10.22 -21.37
C LEU A 796 -10.24 -9.58 -21.31
N CYS A 797 -11.01 -9.67 -22.39
CA CYS A 797 -12.37 -9.15 -22.49
C CYS A 797 -13.40 -10.04 -21.78
N TYR A 798 -14.29 -9.44 -20.99
CA TYR A 798 -15.39 -10.17 -20.35
C TYR A 798 -16.40 -10.74 -21.35
N ASN A 799 -16.55 -10.09 -22.52
CA ASN A 799 -17.47 -10.47 -23.59
C ASN A 799 -16.95 -9.95 -24.94
N SER A 800 -16.14 -10.76 -25.64
CA SER A 800 -15.49 -10.37 -26.89
C SER A 800 -16.45 -9.97 -28.02
N LYS A 801 -17.69 -10.47 -28.02
CA LYS A 801 -18.67 -10.18 -29.10
C LYS A 801 -19.53 -8.93 -28.87
N LYS A 802 -19.74 -8.48 -27.61
CA LYS A 802 -20.65 -7.37 -27.29
C LYS A 802 -20.06 -6.30 -26.35
N CYS A 803 -18.74 -6.29 -26.15
CA CYS A 803 -18.11 -5.30 -25.26
C CYS A 803 -18.03 -3.93 -25.93
N ILE A 804 -18.61 -2.91 -25.29
CA ILE A 804 -18.53 -1.50 -25.75
C ILE A 804 -17.24 -0.82 -25.28
N ILE A 805 -16.63 -1.32 -24.20
CA ILE A 805 -15.47 -0.69 -23.55
C ILE A 805 -14.18 -0.97 -24.30
N CYS A 806 -13.87 -2.24 -24.58
CA CYS A 806 -12.59 -2.63 -25.18
C CYS A 806 -12.37 -2.02 -26.58
N PRO A 807 -13.37 -1.95 -27.49
CA PRO A 807 -13.17 -1.33 -28.80
C PRO A 807 -12.84 0.16 -28.75
N GLN A 808 -13.14 0.84 -27.64
CA GLN A 808 -12.85 2.27 -27.43
C GLN A 808 -11.55 2.52 -26.67
N GLY A 809 -10.91 1.46 -26.17
CA GLY A 809 -9.68 1.50 -25.39
C GLY A 809 -8.74 0.38 -25.80
N LYS A 810 -8.17 -0.33 -24.82
CA LYS A 810 -7.36 -1.54 -25.04
C LYS A 810 -8.19 -2.78 -24.72
N GLU A 811 -7.81 -3.90 -25.32
CA GLU A 811 -8.36 -5.19 -24.93
C GLU A 811 -8.10 -5.45 -23.42
N GLY A 812 -9.14 -5.84 -22.70
CA GLY A 812 -9.07 -6.09 -21.26
C GLY A 812 -9.40 -4.90 -20.36
N ASP A 813 -9.55 -3.70 -20.92
CA ASP A 813 -9.89 -2.50 -20.13
C ASP A 813 -11.21 -2.65 -19.38
N CYS A 814 -12.15 -3.41 -19.94
CA CYS A 814 -13.41 -3.76 -19.31
C CYS A 814 -13.25 -4.50 -17.98
N CYS A 815 -12.16 -5.24 -17.78
CA CYS A 815 -11.91 -6.07 -16.61
C CYS A 815 -11.01 -5.37 -15.56
N ARG A 816 -10.45 -4.20 -15.89
CA ARG A 816 -9.60 -3.41 -14.97
C ARG A 816 -10.40 -2.93 -13.75
N LYS A 817 -9.79 -3.04 -12.57
CA LYS A 817 -10.32 -2.60 -11.27
C LYS A 817 -9.63 -1.33 -10.81
N GLY A 818 -10.32 -0.53 -9.99
CA GLY A 818 -9.77 0.71 -9.45
C GLY A 818 -9.51 1.74 -10.54
N VAL A 819 -10.53 2.11 -11.30
CA VAL A 819 -10.40 3.00 -12.46
C VAL A 819 -11.21 4.28 -12.26
N VAL A 820 -10.68 5.37 -12.81
CA VAL A 820 -11.43 6.61 -13.08
C VAL A 820 -11.70 6.61 -14.58
N TYR A 821 -12.96 6.83 -14.95
CA TYR A 821 -13.44 6.74 -16.33
C TYR A 821 -14.33 7.95 -16.65
N SER A 822 -14.46 8.24 -17.93
CA SER A 822 -15.40 9.23 -18.47
C SER A 822 -16.41 8.55 -19.39
N ILE A 823 -17.66 9.02 -19.36
CA ILE A 823 -18.73 8.63 -20.28
C ILE A 823 -19.18 9.88 -21.03
N LYS A 824 -19.31 9.82 -22.35
CA LYS A 824 -19.80 10.92 -23.18
C LYS A 824 -21.06 10.51 -23.92
N CYS A 825 -22.05 11.38 -23.94
CA CYS A 825 -23.20 11.27 -24.83
C CYS A 825 -22.75 11.62 -26.26
N LYS A 826 -22.90 10.71 -27.23
CA LYS A 826 -22.49 10.98 -28.62
C LYS A 826 -23.41 11.98 -29.34
N THR A 827 -24.61 12.20 -28.83
CA THR A 827 -25.60 13.14 -29.40
C THR A 827 -25.40 14.56 -28.88
N CYS A 828 -25.15 14.73 -27.58
CA CYS A 828 -25.04 16.04 -26.93
C CYS A 828 -23.60 16.44 -26.59
N SER A 829 -22.62 15.56 -26.78
CA SER A 829 -21.20 15.76 -26.46
C SER A 829 -20.91 16.14 -25.00
N VAL A 830 -21.86 15.89 -24.09
CA VAL A 830 -21.70 16.12 -22.65
C VAL A 830 -21.00 14.95 -21.97
N GLU A 831 -20.13 15.25 -21.01
CA GLU A 831 -19.29 14.28 -20.31
C GLU A 831 -19.76 14.06 -18.86
N TYR A 832 -19.60 12.82 -18.39
CA TYR A 832 -19.68 12.35 -17.01
C TYR A 832 -18.32 11.76 -16.63
N ILE A 833 -17.83 12.05 -15.42
CA ILE A 833 -16.61 11.46 -14.86
C ILE A 833 -16.97 10.69 -13.61
N GLY A 834 -16.50 9.45 -13.48
CA GLY A 834 -16.79 8.59 -12.34
C GLY A 834 -15.61 7.70 -11.94
N GLU A 835 -15.64 7.18 -10.72
CA GLU A 835 -14.72 6.14 -10.25
C GLU A 835 -15.39 4.77 -10.02
N THR A 836 -14.60 3.71 -10.07
CA THR A 836 -15.00 2.39 -9.56
C THR A 836 -13.82 1.59 -9.02
N GLY A 837 -14.00 0.98 -7.84
CA GLY A 837 -13.11 -0.07 -7.33
C GLY A 837 -13.32 -1.45 -7.96
N ARG A 838 -14.48 -1.67 -8.60
CA ARG A 838 -14.86 -2.94 -9.25
C ARG A 838 -14.42 -2.94 -10.72
N PRO A 839 -14.48 -4.10 -11.42
CA PRO A 839 -14.22 -4.14 -12.86
C PRO A 839 -15.07 -3.11 -13.62
N LEU A 840 -14.46 -2.42 -14.58
CA LEU A 840 -15.10 -1.32 -15.31
C LEU A 840 -16.43 -1.73 -15.96
N HIS A 841 -16.51 -2.92 -16.56
CA HIS A 841 -17.74 -3.42 -17.19
C HIS A 841 -18.90 -3.56 -16.22
N VAL A 842 -18.66 -3.97 -14.97
CA VAL A 842 -19.71 -4.08 -13.95
C VAL A 842 -20.30 -2.70 -13.70
N ARG A 843 -19.45 -1.68 -13.55
CA ARG A 843 -19.91 -0.31 -13.32
C ARG A 843 -20.58 0.29 -14.55
N PHE A 844 -20.06 0.02 -15.73
CA PHE A 844 -20.65 0.49 -16.98
C PHE A 844 -22.03 -0.13 -17.23
N ASN A 845 -22.21 -1.41 -16.94
CA ASN A 845 -23.50 -2.07 -17.07
C ASN A 845 -24.55 -1.46 -16.13
N GLU A 846 -24.18 -1.08 -14.90
CA GLU A 846 -25.07 -0.33 -14.01
C GLU A 846 -25.53 1.01 -14.60
N HIS A 847 -24.61 1.73 -15.24
CA HIS A 847 -24.93 2.98 -15.95
C HIS A 847 -25.87 2.72 -17.13
N MET A 848 -25.60 1.69 -17.93
CA MET A 848 -26.46 1.30 -19.04
C MET A 848 -27.86 0.87 -18.57
N LEU A 849 -27.97 0.12 -17.47
CA LEU A 849 -29.26 -0.22 -16.87
C LEU A 849 -30.05 1.03 -16.46
N SER A 850 -29.37 2.03 -15.88
CA SER A 850 -30.03 3.30 -15.54
C SER A 850 -30.50 4.07 -16.78
N LEU A 851 -29.75 3.98 -17.90
CA LEU A 851 -30.10 4.62 -19.17
C LEU A 851 -31.27 3.92 -19.88
N LEU A 852 -31.33 2.59 -19.80
CA LEU A 852 -32.39 1.78 -20.43
C LEU A 852 -33.72 1.84 -19.66
N SER A 853 -33.68 2.20 -18.37
CA SER A 853 -34.87 2.29 -17.53
C SER A 853 -34.87 3.59 -16.70
N PRO A 854 -34.92 4.77 -17.35
CA PRO A 854 -34.71 6.05 -16.69
C PRO A 854 -35.85 6.45 -15.74
N THR A 855 -37.04 5.85 -15.91
CA THR A 855 -38.23 6.10 -15.08
C THR A 855 -38.27 5.29 -13.78
N ARG A 856 -37.37 4.31 -13.58
CA ARG A 856 -37.37 3.52 -12.33
C ARG A 856 -36.96 4.41 -11.15
N PRO A 857 -37.67 4.35 -10.01
CA PRO A 857 -37.37 5.19 -8.84
C PRO A 857 -35.92 5.07 -8.34
N CYS A 858 -35.31 3.88 -8.44
CA CYS A 858 -33.92 3.65 -8.03
C CYS A 858 -32.87 4.25 -8.99
N TYR A 859 -33.27 4.63 -10.20
CA TYR A 859 -32.40 5.15 -11.25
C TYR A 859 -32.62 6.61 -11.61
N ILE A 860 -33.75 7.22 -11.23
CA ILE A 860 -34.13 8.57 -11.65
C ILE A 860 -33.05 9.64 -11.36
N ASP A 861 -32.36 9.51 -10.22
CA ASP A 861 -31.28 10.43 -9.81
C ASP A 861 -29.91 10.08 -10.41
N LYS A 862 -29.79 8.99 -11.17
CA LYS A 862 -28.52 8.59 -11.79
C LYS A 862 -28.18 9.52 -12.96
N PRO A 863 -26.90 9.86 -13.17
CA PRO A 863 -26.50 10.87 -14.15
C PRO A 863 -27.03 10.62 -15.58
N LEU A 864 -26.99 9.37 -16.05
CA LEU A 864 -27.42 9.02 -17.40
C LEU A 864 -28.95 8.98 -17.52
N ALA A 865 -29.66 8.44 -16.52
CA ALA A 865 -31.11 8.41 -16.47
C ALA A 865 -31.69 9.84 -16.48
N ARG A 866 -31.18 10.70 -15.60
CA ARG A 866 -31.56 12.11 -15.53
C ARG A 866 -31.31 12.84 -16.85
N HIS A 867 -30.15 12.65 -17.47
CA HIS A 867 -29.85 13.24 -18.78
C HIS A 867 -30.78 12.74 -19.89
N SER A 868 -31.13 11.45 -19.87
CA SER A 868 -32.10 10.87 -20.80
C SER A 868 -33.47 11.56 -20.65
N MET A 869 -33.95 11.74 -19.42
CA MET A 869 -35.21 12.44 -19.15
C MET A 869 -35.17 13.91 -19.59
N GLU A 870 -34.12 14.64 -19.24
CA GLU A 870 -34.00 16.08 -19.48
C GLU A 870 -33.74 16.44 -20.96
N LYS A 871 -32.95 15.64 -21.69
CA LYS A 871 -32.43 16.01 -23.02
C LYS A 871 -32.82 15.04 -24.14
N HIS A 872 -33.27 13.83 -23.81
CA HIS A 872 -33.64 12.80 -24.79
C HIS A 872 -35.08 12.30 -24.63
N LYS A 873 -35.94 13.04 -23.90
CA LYS A 873 -37.35 12.69 -23.68
C LYS A 873 -37.54 11.26 -23.14
N GLY A 874 -36.62 10.81 -22.29
CA GLY A 874 -36.63 9.47 -21.70
C GLY A 874 -36.19 8.33 -22.63
N LYS A 875 -35.71 8.64 -23.85
CA LYS A 875 -35.17 7.63 -24.77
C LYS A 875 -33.68 7.36 -24.48
N PRO A 876 -33.20 6.12 -24.67
CA PRO A 876 -31.78 5.81 -24.57
C PRO A 876 -30.99 6.49 -25.70
N PHE A 877 -29.72 6.81 -25.44
CA PHE A 877 -28.84 7.50 -26.38
C PHE A 877 -27.47 6.79 -26.49
N PRO A 878 -26.76 6.94 -27.61
CA PRO A 878 -25.46 6.32 -27.79
C PRO A 878 -24.39 6.96 -26.89
N VAL A 879 -23.59 6.12 -26.23
CA VAL A 879 -22.52 6.56 -25.33
C VAL A 879 -21.14 6.08 -25.79
N SER A 880 -20.12 6.87 -25.49
CA SER A 880 -18.71 6.44 -25.51
C SER A 880 -18.14 6.46 -24.11
N ILE A 881 -17.23 5.54 -23.80
CA ILE A 881 -16.53 5.42 -22.52
C ILE A 881 -15.03 5.44 -22.73
N CYS A 882 -14.32 6.19 -21.90
CA CYS A 882 -12.86 6.26 -21.90
C CYS A 882 -12.33 5.98 -20.49
N MET A 883 -11.27 5.18 -20.38
CA MET A 883 -10.55 5.01 -19.13
C MET A 883 -9.54 6.14 -18.97
N GLU A 884 -9.72 6.97 -17.95
CA GLU A 884 -8.86 8.12 -17.71
C GLU A 884 -7.60 7.72 -16.92
N LYS A 885 -7.78 6.96 -15.82
CA LYS A 885 -6.69 6.55 -14.92
C LYS A 885 -6.97 5.22 -14.23
N VAL A 886 -5.90 4.48 -13.90
CA VAL A 886 -5.96 3.30 -13.03
C VAL A 886 -5.34 3.65 -11.68
N VAL A 887 -6.15 3.69 -10.63
CA VAL A 887 -5.78 4.04 -9.26
C VAL A 887 -6.43 3.05 -8.27
N ILE A 888 -5.63 2.14 -7.74
CA ILE A 888 -6.11 1.05 -6.88
C ILE A 888 -6.55 1.57 -5.49
N ARG A 889 -5.76 2.48 -4.89
CA ARG A 889 -6.07 3.03 -3.57
C ARG A 889 -7.35 3.86 -3.62
N PRO A 890 -8.37 3.55 -2.80
CA PRO A 890 -9.65 4.24 -2.86
C PRO A 890 -9.55 5.77 -2.67
N ILE A 891 -8.71 6.21 -1.73
CA ILE A 891 -8.55 7.64 -1.43
C ILE A 891 -7.92 8.39 -2.61
N ASP A 892 -6.84 7.86 -3.17
CA ASP A 892 -6.19 8.45 -4.35
C ASP A 892 -7.12 8.45 -5.55
N ARG A 893 -7.95 7.41 -5.70
CA ARG A 893 -8.90 7.29 -6.81
C ARG A 893 -10.00 8.34 -6.73
N LYS A 894 -10.57 8.55 -5.54
CA LYS A 894 -11.52 9.65 -5.29
C LYS A 894 -10.88 11.02 -5.51
N LEU A 895 -9.66 11.23 -5.03
CA LEU A 895 -8.91 12.47 -5.26
C LEU A 895 -8.65 12.70 -6.76
N ALA A 896 -8.34 11.65 -7.52
CA ALA A 896 -8.16 11.73 -8.96
C ALA A 896 -9.45 12.06 -9.71
N GLU A 897 -10.57 11.43 -9.34
CA GLU A 897 -11.91 11.73 -9.86
C GLU A 897 -12.30 13.20 -9.59
N ALA A 898 -12.21 13.65 -8.33
CA ALA A 898 -12.55 15.02 -7.95
C ALA A 898 -11.68 16.06 -8.68
N SER A 899 -10.39 15.76 -8.83
CA SER A 899 -9.46 16.61 -9.58
C SER A 899 -9.82 16.70 -11.07
N LEU A 900 -10.28 15.61 -11.69
CA LEU A 900 -10.72 15.61 -13.09
C LEU A 900 -12.07 16.32 -13.28
N ILE A 901 -13.04 16.11 -12.38
CA ILE A 901 -14.32 16.84 -12.37
C ILE A 901 -14.06 18.34 -12.27
N LYS A 902 -13.14 18.76 -11.40
CA LYS A 902 -12.77 20.16 -11.25
C LYS A 902 -12.14 20.74 -12.53
N LEU A 903 -11.21 20.01 -13.14
CA LEU A 903 -10.48 20.46 -14.32
C LEU A 903 -11.38 20.57 -15.56
N ARG A 904 -12.23 19.56 -15.80
CA ARG A 904 -13.05 19.47 -17.01
C ARG A 904 -14.46 20.04 -16.85
N ASN A 905 -14.92 20.25 -15.62
CA ASN A 905 -16.24 20.76 -15.28
C ASN A 905 -17.39 20.03 -16.02
N PRO A 906 -17.48 18.69 -15.93
CA PRO A 906 -18.46 17.88 -16.67
C PRO A 906 -19.90 18.22 -16.28
N LYS A 907 -20.78 18.41 -17.29
CA LYS A 907 -22.18 18.82 -17.10
C LYS A 907 -23.09 17.70 -16.56
N LEU A 908 -22.72 16.42 -16.76
CA LEU A 908 -23.52 15.29 -16.27
C LEU A 908 -23.32 15.01 -14.77
N ASN A 909 -22.19 15.43 -14.20
CA ASN A 909 -21.94 15.30 -12.76
C ASN A 909 -22.76 16.33 -11.98
N ASN A 910 -23.37 15.90 -10.87
CA ASN A 910 -23.98 16.81 -9.89
C ASN A 910 -22.93 17.49 -8.99
N LYS A 911 -21.66 17.10 -9.12
CA LYS A 911 -20.48 17.59 -8.39
C LYS A 911 -20.52 17.32 -6.89
N SER A 912 -21.50 16.56 -6.38
CA SER A 912 -21.53 16.21 -4.95
C SER A 912 -20.35 15.31 -4.58
N GLU A 913 -19.90 14.45 -5.51
CA GLU A 913 -18.75 13.57 -5.34
C GLU A 913 -17.45 14.39 -5.18
N MET A 914 -17.35 15.47 -5.96
CA MET A 914 -16.25 16.43 -5.89
C MET A 914 -16.30 17.22 -4.56
N VAL A 915 -17.46 17.72 -4.14
CA VAL A 915 -17.61 18.51 -2.90
C VAL A 915 -17.24 17.68 -1.66
N GLU A 916 -17.68 16.43 -1.60
CA GLU A 916 -17.34 15.52 -0.49
C GLU A 916 -15.82 15.28 -0.43
N THR A 917 -15.19 15.09 -1.59
CA THR A 917 -13.75 14.84 -1.70
C THR A 917 -12.93 16.12 -1.48
N LEU A 918 -13.42 17.29 -1.89
CA LEU A 918 -12.76 18.59 -1.68
C LEU A 918 -12.67 18.97 -0.20
N ARG A 919 -13.53 18.43 0.69
CA ARG A 919 -13.36 18.57 2.15
C ARG A 919 -12.06 17.95 2.66
N LEU A 920 -11.45 17.06 1.88
CA LEU A 920 -10.14 16.48 2.18
C LEU A 920 -8.99 17.37 1.72
N LEU A 921 -9.23 18.33 0.81
CA LEU A 921 -8.22 19.17 0.19
C LEU A 921 -8.03 20.47 1.00
N PRO A 922 -6.80 21.01 1.08
CA PRO A 922 -6.52 22.32 1.67
C PRO A 922 -7.31 23.42 0.95
N GLN A 923 -7.75 24.45 1.66
CA GLN A 923 -8.65 25.49 1.12
C GLN A 923 -8.08 26.17 -0.15
N ASP A 924 -6.77 26.32 -0.27
CA ASP A 924 -6.15 26.95 -1.45
C ASP A 924 -6.12 26.05 -2.71
N ILE A 925 -6.24 24.73 -2.57
CA ILE A 925 -6.42 23.82 -3.73
C ILE A 925 -7.81 24.03 -4.35
N GLN A 926 -8.73 24.73 -3.66
CA GLN A 926 -10.04 25.09 -4.20
C GLN A 926 -9.95 26.17 -5.31
N HIS A 927 -8.80 26.84 -5.50
CA HIS A 927 -8.64 27.95 -6.45
C HIS A 927 -7.53 27.78 -7.50
N LEU A 928 -7.27 26.57 -8.01
CA LEU A 928 -6.40 26.39 -9.20
C LEU A 928 -7.05 27.01 -10.45
N PRO A 929 -6.27 27.73 -11.30
CA PRO A 929 -6.80 28.46 -12.46
C PRO A 929 -7.41 27.53 -13.52
N THR A 930 -8.59 27.90 -14.01
CA THR A 930 -9.30 27.26 -15.11
C THR A 930 -8.84 27.91 -16.43
N ASP A 931 -7.74 27.45 -17.01
CA ASP A 931 -7.38 27.89 -18.36
C ASP A 931 -8.20 27.13 -19.40
N LYS A 932 -8.89 27.91 -20.24
CA LYS A 932 -9.76 27.47 -21.34
C LYS A 932 -8.93 26.71 -22.38
N HIS A 933 -9.47 25.56 -22.80
CA HIS A 933 -9.17 24.74 -23.99
C HIS A 933 -7.70 24.58 -24.43
N PRO A 934 -7.26 23.31 -24.58
CA PRO A 934 -6.79 22.90 -25.90
C PRO A 934 -7.40 21.57 -26.35
N SER A 935 -7.62 21.48 -27.66
CA SER A 935 -8.02 20.29 -28.41
C SER A 935 -7.13 19.09 -28.03
N LEU A 936 -7.76 18.04 -27.51
CA LEU A 936 -7.12 16.77 -27.18
C LEU A 936 -7.14 15.85 -28.40
N SER A 937 -6.01 15.73 -29.08
CA SER A 937 -5.69 14.55 -29.89
C SER A 937 -5.46 13.34 -28.96
N PRO A 938 -5.92 12.12 -29.32
CA PRO A 938 -5.83 10.95 -28.46
C PRO A 938 -4.35 10.56 -28.24
N TYR A 939 -3.90 10.71 -27.00
CA TYR A 939 -2.54 10.37 -26.60
C TYR A 939 -2.29 8.86 -26.66
N ARG A 940 -1.27 8.50 -27.46
CA ARG A 940 -0.40 7.35 -27.25
C ARG A 940 0.18 7.40 -25.83
N SER A 941 -0.35 6.56 -24.94
CA SER A 941 0.31 6.19 -23.69
C SER A 941 1.26 5.02 -23.95
N PHE A 942 2.57 5.28 -23.89
CA PHE A 942 3.53 4.22 -23.59
C PHE A 942 3.33 3.82 -22.13
N SER A 943 2.56 2.74 -21.96
CA SER A 943 2.34 1.96 -20.74
C SER A 943 2.06 0.53 -21.13
#